data_AF-A0A1I8H5N1-F1
#
_entry.id   AF-A0A1I8H5N1-F1
#
_cell.length_a   1.000
_cell.length_b   1.000
_cell.length_c   1.000
_cell.angle_alpha   90.00
_cell.angle_beta   90.00
_cell.angle_gamma   90.00
#
_symmetry.space_group_name_H-M   'P 1'
#
loop_
_entity.id
_entity.type
_entity.pdbx_description
1 polymer ?
#
loop_
_entity_poly.entity_id
_entity_poly.type
_entity_poly.pdbx_seq_one_letter_code
_entity_poly.pdbx_strand_id
1 'polypeptide(L)'
;ASALILIVGSALVLQVAAQLDPVCDSCPSKNCTYDKRLSCSCTGLNRTIEIVDPGDREYFNVSLGFVVDNTGSMRTEIASVKSSIQAVVTATSGIFDKYVIGTYNDPYVANVFESTDASAINSFVSTINANAGGDCPEMAMHGIRDVADRLSPGSVIFLFTDASSKDLALEPDVKALLESKNIRLNVMATGNLCGMGAEFSRLTTATNGTIYRTPDKSDVDFVMNYIKNFAKYGIRFIRGMPTTLEDLKAIADGNCSCKTSIENLVCIEPPTKSCPCPEGFEHIVVKKKVCVPGPCKKHKYGSLGFVIDNTGSMAAEIFAVRAHIANIMANNTVFKDYVVATFGDPYKKNVIRSSDESVIQSFVNSISPSAGGDCPEFAMSGIEDAAKKARKNSVLVLFTDAAAKDASKLAAVKALLLAKNTKLFVIATGTFCGSGVYKGEFDDLAAASGGDVMTLTAKSSVSEVLDFLALAAAGKYSLRSFPRCLDDMRKMKPERCCKWVIHHKCKPIEPPCPLGYKRVTMRNKVCGSPNGCPRKRVGSLGFIIDDTGSMGAEIFAVRTHISAIMANNTVFKDYVVSRYGDPYVKNVIRSSDASAIQSFVNAIGPSGGGDCPEYAMSAIEDAAKEALENSVLILFTDAAAKDANMSADVAALLVSKKIKLYVIGTGQFCGPRVYKGEYDYLAAASGGSVMKLTAKTSVGEVLNFIGLAASGMTSFDSLPSTWRACTACRIRIIAGLKRSPPACATAMIAREQQTDKL
;
A
#
# COMPACT_ATOMS: atom_id res chain seq x y z
N ALA A 1 -66.34 -6.37 47.89
CA ALA A 1 -65.46 -6.70 49.03
C ALA A 1 -64.06 -6.92 48.48
N SER A 2 -63.00 -6.23 48.90
CA SER A 2 -62.86 -5.12 49.86
C SER A 2 -61.67 -4.25 49.38
N ALA A 3 -61.63 -2.92 49.50
CA ALA A 3 -61.55 -2.11 50.72
C ALA A 3 -60.35 -2.53 51.63
N LEU A 4 -59.44 -1.64 52.07
CA LEU A 4 -59.43 -0.15 52.05
C LEU A 4 -58.00 0.42 52.27
N ILE A 5 -57.87 1.77 52.25
CA ILE A 5 -56.78 2.64 52.80
C ILE A 5 -55.53 2.80 51.87
N LEU A 6 -55.20 3.99 51.31
CA LEU A 6 -54.79 5.32 51.87
C LEU A 6 -53.34 5.30 52.43
N ILE A 7 -52.47 6.33 52.28
CA ILE A 7 -52.64 7.80 52.34
C ILE A 7 -51.73 8.57 51.32
N VAL A 8 -52.26 9.71 50.83
CA VAL A 8 -51.68 11.01 50.36
C VAL A 8 -50.13 11.21 50.40
N GLY A 9 -49.48 11.90 49.45
CA GLY A 9 -50.00 12.55 48.22
C GLY A 9 -49.08 13.56 47.48
N SER A 10 -49.73 14.51 46.80
CA SER A 10 -49.35 15.40 45.68
C SER A 10 -47.99 16.14 45.63
N ALA A 11 -47.42 16.26 44.41
CA ALA A 11 -46.81 17.50 43.86
C ALA A 11 -46.59 17.49 42.31
N LEU A 12 -47.58 18.03 41.59
CA LEU A 12 -47.57 18.74 40.28
C LEU A 12 -46.30 18.79 39.37
N VAL A 13 -46.41 18.30 38.11
CA VAL A 13 -45.84 18.95 36.89
C VAL A 13 -46.75 18.71 35.67
N LEU A 14 -47.04 19.78 34.91
CA LEU A 14 -47.75 19.87 33.62
C LEU A 14 -46.92 20.82 32.70
N GLN A 15 -46.95 20.83 31.36
CA GLN A 15 -47.56 20.01 30.29
C GLN A 15 -46.67 20.18 29.01
N VAL A 16 -47.00 20.03 27.70
CA VAL A 16 -48.25 19.79 26.93
C VAL A 16 -48.13 18.50 26.08
N ALA A 17 -47.72 18.60 24.80
CA ALA A 17 -47.63 17.51 23.82
C ALA A 17 -46.59 17.80 22.72
N ALA A 18 -46.21 16.78 21.96
CA ALA A 18 -45.53 16.90 20.66
C ALA A 18 -46.48 16.47 19.53
N GLN A 19 -46.27 16.97 18.30
CA GLN A 19 -46.94 16.48 17.10
C GLN A 19 -46.07 15.46 16.36
N LEU A 20 -46.73 14.55 15.63
CA LEU A 20 -46.15 13.48 14.83
C LEU A 20 -46.27 13.80 13.34
N ASP A 21 -45.34 13.30 12.52
CA ASP A 21 -45.60 12.86 11.14
C ASP A 21 -44.48 11.89 10.66
N PRO A 22 -44.60 11.16 9.53
CA PRO A 22 -44.62 9.69 9.65
C PRO A 22 -43.70 8.92 8.66
N VAL A 23 -44.12 7.70 8.29
CA VAL A 23 -43.54 6.71 7.34
C VAL A 23 -42.58 5.68 7.93
N CYS A 24 -43.10 4.46 8.13
CA CYS A 24 -42.34 3.22 8.40
C CYS A 24 -43.14 1.96 7.97
N ASP A 25 -43.41 1.80 6.68
CA ASP A 25 -44.14 0.65 6.12
C ASP A 25 -43.22 -0.28 5.30
N SER A 26 -42.66 -1.32 5.93
CA SER A 26 -42.12 -2.55 5.27
C SER A 26 -41.45 -3.56 6.23
N CYS A 27 -42.11 -3.97 7.32
CA CYS A 27 -41.58 -4.99 8.24
C CYS A 27 -42.51 -6.20 8.49
N PRO A 28 -42.47 -7.25 7.64
CA PRO A 28 -43.32 -8.43 7.78
C PRO A 28 -42.84 -9.43 8.85
N SER A 29 -43.37 -9.27 10.07
CA SER A 29 -43.70 -10.34 11.03
C SER A 29 -42.62 -11.02 11.92
N LYS A 30 -43.00 -11.21 13.19
CA LYS A 30 -42.69 -12.34 14.09
C LYS A 30 -41.22 -12.62 14.49
N ASN A 31 -40.60 -11.69 15.24
CA ASN A 31 -39.92 -11.99 16.53
C ASN A 31 -39.43 -10.71 17.24
N CYS A 32 -40.34 -9.80 17.60
CA CYS A 32 -40.01 -8.56 18.29
C CYS A 32 -40.87 -8.34 19.54
N THR A 33 -40.22 -8.06 20.68
CA THR A 33 -40.83 -7.48 21.89
C THR A 33 -40.13 -6.17 22.22
N TYR A 34 -40.88 -5.17 22.67
CA TYR A 34 -40.45 -3.77 22.73
C TYR A 34 -39.96 -3.36 24.13
N ASP A 35 -38.82 -2.68 24.21
CA ASP A 35 -38.36 -1.94 25.41
C ASP A 35 -37.80 -0.56 25.00
N LYS A 36 -37.87 0.41 25.91
CA LYS A 36 -37.78 1.86 25.65
C LYS A 36 -36.35 2.40 25.46
N ARG A 37 -35.51 1.67 24.73
CA ARG A 37 -34.18 2.13 24.26
C ARG A 37 -33.92 1.64 22.84
N LEU A 38 -34.29 2.47 21.87
CA LEU A 38 -34.05 2.36 20.41
C LEU A 38 -32.89 1.42 20.03
N SER A 39 -33.19 0.13 19.86
CA SER A 39 -32.20 -0.89 19.47
C SER A 39 -32.88 -2.09 18.81
N CYS A 40 -33.06 -2.02 17.49
CA CYS A 40 -33.54 -3.16 16.70
C CYS A 40 -32.41 -4.20 16.54
N SER A 41 -32.48 -5.28 17.30
CA SER A 41 -31.52 -6.39 17.27
C SER A 41 -32.02 -7.53 16.38
N CYS A 42 -31.48 -7.63 15.16
CA CYS A 42 -31.66 -8.82 14.32
C CYS A 42 -30.56 -9.85 14.63
N THR A 43 -30.94 -11.05 15.07
CA THR A 43 -29.98 -12.12 15.41
C THR A 43 -29.43 -12.80 14.17
N GLY A 44 -28.16 -12.54 13.86
CA GLY A 44 -27.42 -13.15 12.74
C GLY A 44 -26.72 -12.08 11.90
N LEU A 45 -25.45 -12.30 11.54
CA LEU A 45 -24.58 -11.33 10.86
C LEU A 45 -24.38 -10.02 11.64
N ASN A 46 -23.60 -10.11 12.71
CA ASN A 46 -23.27 -9.00 13.61
C ASN A 46 -22.37 -7.94 12.93
N ARG A 47 -22.97 -7.03 12.14
CA ARG A 47 -22.39 -5.77 11.63
C ARG A 47 -23.46 -4.82 11.10
N THR A 48 -24.21 -4.19 12.01
CA THR A 48 -24.77 -2.86 11.74
C THR A 48 -23.62 -1.87 11.54
N ILE A 49 -23.81 -0.90 10.64
CA ILE A 49 -22.94 0.27 10.50
C ILE A 49 -23.81 1.47 10.88
N GLU A 50 -23.60 2.00 12.08
CA GLU A 50 -24.03 3.35 12.40
C GLU A 50 -23.01 4.34 11.81
N ILE A 51 -23.52 5.41 11.20
CA ILE A 51 -22.71 6.55 10.75
C ILE A 51 -22.72 7.55 11.91
N VAL A 52 -21.54 7.87 12.45
CA VAL A 52 -21.36 8.84 13.54
C VAL A 52 -20.12 9.70 13.24
N ASP A 53 -20.24 10.99 13.51
CA ASP A 53 -19.31 12.06 13.09
C ASP A 53 -17.89 12.02 13.69
N PRO A 54 -16.91 12.70 13.05
CA PRO A 54 -15.52 12.73 13.49
C PRO A 54 -15.33 13.55 14.80
N GLY A 55 -15.10 12.85 15.91
CA GLY A 55 -15.16 13.41 17.27
C GLY A 55 -13.85 13.51 18.08
N ASP A 56 -12.67 13.61 17.46
CA ASP A 56 -11.40 13.86 18.18
C ASP A 56 -11.34 15.33 18.66
N ARG A 57 -11.91 15.62 19.84
CA ARG A 57 -12.05 16.97 20.43
C ARG A 57 -10.74 17.58 20.98
N GLU A 58 -9.75 17.78 20.10
CA GLU A 58 -8.54 18.56 20.43
C GLU A 58 -8.32 19.78 19.50
N TYR A 59 -9.02 19.84 18.35
CA TYR A 59 -8.90 20.93 17.37
C TYR A 59 -10.24 21.29 16.70
N PHE A 60 -11.27 21.57 17.49
CA PHE A 60 -12.48 22.26 16.97
C PHE A 60 -12.23 23.77 16.95
N ASN A 61 -12.82 24.47 15.97
CA ASN A 61 -12.75 25.92 15.80
C ASN A 61 -11.31 26.48 15.65
N VAL A 62 -10.45 25.78 14.91
CA VAL A 62 -9.11 26.25 14.53
C VAL A 62 -9.12 27.02 13.21
N SER A 63 -8.36 28.11 13.15
CA SER A 63 -8.23 28.97 11.98
C SER A 63 -6.93 28.68 11.19
N LEU A 64 -6.82 29.20 9.97
CA LEU A 64 -5.57 29.21 9.19
C LEU A 64 -5.17 30.64 8.82
N GLY A 65 -3.97 31.03 9.22
CA GLY A 65 -3.42 32.37 9.00
C GLY A 65 -2.37 32.43 7.90
N PHE A 66 -2.40 33.50 7.11
CA PHE A 66 -1.34 33.86 6.17
C PHE A 66 -0.91 35.30 6.42
N VAL A 67 0.40 35.55 6.46
CA VAL A 67 1.00 36.89 6.53
C VAL A 67 1.83 37.07 5.27
N VAL A 68 1.51 38.06 4.45
CA VAL A 68 2.09 38.24 3.13
C VAL A 68 2.76 39.60 3.05
N ASP A 69 4.09 39.59 3.04
CA ASP A 69 4.90 40.70 2.56
C ASP A 69 4.42 41.15 1.18
N ASN A 70 4.12 42.45 1.02
CA ASN A 70 3.71 43.04 -0.25
C ASN A 70 4.58 44.24 -0.67
N THR A 71 5.84 44.28 -0.26
CA THR A 71 6.78 45.31 -0.74
C THR A 71 7.23 45.02 -2.19
N GLY A 72 8.01 45.93 -2.76
CA GLY A 72 8.45 45.89 -4.15
C GLY A 72 9.52 44.83 -4.45
N SER A 73 10.18 44.24 -3.45
CA SER A 73 11.12 43.14 -3.66
C SER A 73 10.37 41.87 -4.06
N MET A 74 9.31 41.52 -3.32
CA MET A 74 8.40 40.38 -3.52
C MET A 74 7.64 40.34 -4.86
N ARG A 75 7.93 41.21 -5.83
CA ARG A 75 7.23 41.30 -7.14
C ARG A 75 7.24 40.02 -7.96
N THR A 76 8.29 39.20 -7.85
CA THR A 76 8.44 37.92 -8.57
C THR A 76 7.68 36.77 -7.89
N GLU A 77 7.55 36.85 -6.57
CA GLU A 77 7.05 35.82 -5.67
C GLU A 77 5.54 35.96 -5.44
N ILE A 78 5.03 37.20 -5.35
CA ILE A 78 3.66 37.51 -4.93
C ILE A 78 2.59 36.78 -5.77
N ALA A 79 2.83 36.55 -7.06
CA ALA A 79 1.92 35.82 -7.93
C ALA A 79 1.86 34.30 -7.60
N SER A 80 2.97 33.70 -7.17
CA SER A 80 3.00 32.34 -6.61
C SER A 80 2.27 32.30 -5.27
N VAL A 81 2.60 33.23 -4.36
CA VAL A 81 1.99 33.31 -3.02
C VAL A 81 0.47 33.44 -3.11
N LYS A 82 -0.06 34.32 -3.99
CA LYS A 82 -1.50 34.41 -4.30
C LYS A 82 -2.10 33.07 -4.72
N SER A 83 -1.56 32.47 -5.78
CA SER A 83 -2.05 31.22 -6.37
C SER A 83 -2.04 30.08 -5.34
N SER A 84 -0.96 30.01 -4.57
CA SER A 84 -0.76 29.02 -3.50
C SER A 84 -1.75 29.20 -2.34
N ILE A 85 -1.97 30.42 -1.84
CA ILE A 85 -2.97 30.70 -0.81
C ILE A 85 -4.38 30.35 -1.32
N GLN A 86 -4.75 30.84 -2.51
CA GLN A 86 -6.05 30.54 -3.13
C GLN A 86 -6.26 29.03 -3.30
N ALA A 87 -5.23 28.29 -3.71
CA ALA A 87 -5.27 26.84 -3.87
C ALA A 87 -5.40 26.09 -2.54
N VAL A 88 -4.78 26.56 -1.45
CA VAL A 88 -4.93 25.98 -0.10
C VAL A 88 -6.31 26.28 0.47
N VAL A 89 -6.75 27.55 0.44
CA VAL A 89 -8.07 27.98 0.93
C VAL A 89 -9.19 27.22 0.22
N THR A 90 -9.14 27.15 -1.12
CA THR A 90 -10.14 26.41 -1.91
C THR A 90 -10.12 24.91 -1.61
N ALA A 91 -8.95 24.30 -1.40
CA ALA A 91 -8.82 22.88 -1.06
C ALA A 91 -9.18 22.54 0.40
N THR A 92 -9.40 23.54 1.25
CA THR A 92 -9.68 23.36 2.69
C THR A 92 -10.97 24.04 3.17
N SER A 93 -11.76 24.59 2.25
CA SER A 93 -13.06 25.21 2.55
C SER A 93 -13.94 24.28 3.39
N GLY A 94 -14.49 24.79 4.49
CA GLY A 94 -15.28 24.02 5.47
C GLY A 94 -14.48 23.16 6.46
N ILE A 95 -13.14 23.22 6.46
CA ILE A 95 -12.26 22.45 7.38
C ILE A 95 -11.68 23.34 8.49
N PHE A 96 -11.44 24.62 8.20
CA PHE A 96 -11.04 25.62 9.19
C PHE A 96 -12.21 26.52 9.57
N ASP A 97 -12.20 26.98 10.81
CA ASP A 97 -13.18 27.89 11.44
C ASP A 97 -13.33 29.19 10.64
N LYS A 98 -12.18 29.79 10.30
CA LYS A 98 -12.02 30.96 9.43
C LYS A 98 -10.59 31.02 8.90
N TYR A 99 -10.40 31.81 7.84
CA TYR A 99 -9.10 32.20 7.34
C TYR A 99 -8.81 33.66 7.74
N VAL A 100 -7.55 33.97 8.00
CA VAL A 100 -7.08 35.33 8.28
C VAL A 100 -5.89 35.61 7.38
N ILE A 101 -5.97 36.61 6.50
CA ILE A 101 -4.86 37.01 5.63
C ILE A 101 -4.51 38.46 5.95
N GLY A 102 -3.28 38.67 6.41
CA GLY A 102 -2.70 39.99 6.58
C GLY A 102 -1.65 40.27 5.53
N THR A 103 -1.52 41.53 5.12
CA THR A 103 -0.33 42.03 4.43
C THR A 103 0.36 43.09 5.28
N TYR A 104 1.65 43.26 5.06
CA TYR A 104 2.43 44.34 5.66
C TYR A 104 3.37 44.96 4.62
N ASN A 105 3.87 46.14 4.95
CA ASN A 105 4.70 46.95 4.07
C ASN A 105 5.62 47.85 4.90
N ASP A 106 6.43 48.64 4.21
CA ASP A 106 7.20 49.73 4.82
C ASP A 106 6.92 51.06 4.08
N PRO A 107 6.44 52.13 4.76
CA PRO A 107 5.98 52.15 6.15
C PRO A 107 4.77 51.23 6.39
N TYR A 108 4.58 50.79 7.63
CA TYR A 108 3.51 49.83 7.97
C TYR A 108 2.11 50.38 7.69
N VAL A 109 1.31 49.59 6.98
CA VAL A 109 -0.12 49.81 6.76
C VAL A 109 -0.87 48.54 7.16
N ALA A 110 -1.75 48.63 8.16
CA ALA A 110 -2.53 47.49 8.61
C ALA A 110 -3.58 47.10 7.55
N ASN A 111 -3.42 45.93 6.95
CA ASN A 111 -4.34 45.36 5.96
C ASN A 111 -4.59 43.89 6.26
N VAL A 112 -5.57 43.59 7.13
CA VAL A 112 -5.91 42.21 7.51
C VAL A 112 -7.40 41.94 7.30
N PHE A 113 -7.68 40.88 6.55
CA PHE A 113 -9.02 40.41 6.23
C PHE A 113 -9.26 39.02 6.83
N GLU A 114 -10.44 38.81 7.41
CA GLU A 114 -10.87 37.50 7.88
C GLU A 114 -12.26 37.14 7.36
N SER A 115 -12.44 35.86 7.00
CA SER A 115 -13.72 35.33 6.52
C SER A 115 -13.74 33.80 6.60
N THR A 116 -14.95 33.25 6.61
CA THR A 116 -15.24 31.81 6.47
C THR A 116 -15.49 31.42 5.01
N ASP A 117 -15.87 32.37 4.14
CA ASP A 117 -16.10 32.14 2.71
C ASP A 117 -14.79 32.19 1.92
N ALA A 118 -14.41 31.04 1.37
CA ALA A 118 -13.27 30.90 0.47
C ALA A 118 -13.33 31.83 -0.75
N SER A 119 -14.53 32.22 -1.22
CA SER A 119 -14.71 33.12 -2.37
C SER A 119 -14.29 34.56 -2.02
N ALA A 120 -14.78 35.09 -0.90
CA ALA A 120 -14.37 36.39 -0.36
C ALA A 120 -12.87 36.43 -0.04
N ILE A 121 -12.32 35.35 0.53
CA ILE A 121 -10.87 35.20 0.76
C ILE A 121 -10.09 35.25 -0.57
N ASN A 122 -10.50 34.47 -1.58
CA ASN A 122 -9.84 34.43 -2.88
C ASN A 122 -9.90 35.80 -3.58
N SER A 123 -11.01 36.53 -3.45
CA SER A 123 -11.16 37.90 -3.92
C SER A 123 -10.18 38.86 -3.22
N PHE A 124 -10.09 38.83 -1.88
CA PHE A 124 -9.12 39.67 -1.15
C PHE A 124 -7.67 39.33 -1.54
N VAL A 125 -7.31 38.05 -1.61
CA VAL A 125 -5.96 37.63 -2.02
C VAL A 125 -5.63 38.11 -3.44
N SER A 126 -6.61 38.25 -4.33
CA SER A 126 -6.37 38.79 -5.68
C SER A 126 -5.91 40.26 -5.70
N THR A 127 -6.25 41.08 -4.70
CA THR A 127 -5.92 42.53 -4.67
C THR A 127 -4.51 42.85 -4.14
N ILE A 128 -3.84 41.91 -3.46
CA ILE A 128 -2.54 42.12 -2.81
C ILE A 128 -1.45 42.43 -3.86
N ASN A 129 -0.90 43.64 -3.92
CA ASN A 129 0.06 43.99 -4.97
C ASN A 129 1.41 44.49 -4.41
N ALA A 130 2.50 44.01 -5.01
CA ALA A 130 3.90 44.25 -4.63
C ALA A 130 4.42 45.61 -5.15
N ASN A 131 3.83 46.69 -4.62
CA ASN A 131 3.87 48.02 -5.24
C ASN A 131 4.52 49.13 -4.38
N ALA A 132 4.79 48.87 -3.09
CA ALA A 132 5.28 49.86 -2.12
C ALA A 132 6.55 49.36 -1.41
N GLY A 133 7.08 50.10 -0.43
CA GLY A 133 8.29 49.75 0.32
C GLY A 133 9.19 50.96 0.58
N GLY A 134 9.97 50.89 1.65
CA GLY A 134 10.96 51.88 2.06
C GLY A 134 12.37 51.29 2.07
N ASP A 135 12.90 51.02 3.27
CA ASP A 135 14.18 50.32 3.47
C ASP A 135 13.97 48.93 4.08
N CYS A 136 14.84 47.98 3.72
CA CYS A 136 14.97 46.70 4.43
C CYS A 136 15.99 46.87 5.58
N PRO A 137 15.72 46.41 6.82
CA PRO A 137 14.63 45.50 7.23
C PRO A 137 13.23 46.14 7.33
N GLU A 138 12.19 45.31 7.35
CA GLU A 138 10.76 45.70 7.20
C GLU A 138 9.91 45.51 8.48
N MET A 139 8.59 45.66 8.37
CA MET A 139 7.64 45.74 9.49
C MET A 139 6.87 44.43 9.76
N ALA A 140 7.58 43.30 9.75
CA ALA A 140 6.96 41.97 9.80
C ALA A 140 6.36 41.62 11.17
N MET A 141 6.85 42.17 12.30
CA MET A 141 6.28 41.87 13.62
C MET A 141 4.85 42.39 13.75
N HIS A 142 4.56 43.59 13.22
CA HIS A 142 3.18 44.08 13.12
C HIS A 142 2.31 43.15 12.27
N GLY A 143 2.79 42.70 11.11
CA GLY A 143 2.07 41.78 10.22
C GLY A 143 1.74 40.43 10.88
N ILE A 144 2.70 39.84 11.61
CA ILE A 144 2.48 38.60 12.38
C ILE A 144 1.48 38.84 13.51
N ARG A 145 1.63 39.95 14.26
CA ARG A 145 0.76 40.30 15.38
C ARG A 145 -0.70 40.42 14.96
N ASP A 146 -0.99 41.26 13.95
CA ASP A 146 -2.36 41.55 13.55
C ASP A 146 -3.11 40.29 13.06
N VAL A 147 -2.40 39.35 12.40
CA VAL A 147 -2.97 38.04 12.07
C VAL A 147 -3.15 37.17 13.31
N ALA A 148 -2.13 37.08 14.19
CA ALA A 148 -2.17 36.29 15.41
C ALA A 148 -3.27 36.74 16.39
N ASP A 149 -3.53 38.05 16.51
CA ASP A 149 -4.58 38.64 17.35
C ASP A 149 -5.98 38.21 16.89
N ARG A 150 -6.17 37.96 15.58
CA ARG A 150 -7.44 37.56 14.97
C ARG A 150 -7.68 36.04 14.92
N LEU A 151 -6.62 35.21 14.90
CA LEU A 151 -6.74 33.74 14.88
C LEU A 151 -7.28 33.14 16.20
N SER A 152 -8.02 32.04 16.07
CA SER A 152 -8.44 31.18 17.19
C SER A 152 -7.25 30.40 17.80
N PRO A 153 -7.31 29.94 19.07
CA PRO A 153 -6.23 29.16 19.68
C PRO A 153 -5.93 27.84 18.94
N GLY A 154 -4.68 27.38 18.97
CA GLY A 154 -4.25 26.14 18.32
C GLY A 154 -4.04 26.24 16.79
N SER A 155 -4.28 27.41 16.19
CA SER A 155 -4.12 27.70 14.76
C SER A 155 -2.65 27.64 14.27
N VAL A 156 -2.45 27.90 12.97
CA VAL A 156 -1.13 28.02 12.33
C VAL A 156 -1.08 29.28 11.48
N ILE A 157 0.06 29.96 11.46
CA ILE A 157 0.41 31.06 10.54
C ILE A 157 1.45 30.57 9.53
N PHE A 158 1.30 31.02 8.29
CA PHE A 158 2.34 31.02 7.26
C PHE A 158 2.71 32.45 6.87
N LEU A 159 3.92 32.88 7.23
CA LEU A 159 4.54 34.12 6.77
C LEU A 159 5.27 33.87 5.45
N PHE A 160 5.20 34.81 4.50
CA PHE A 160 6.03 34.88 3.30
C PHE A 160 6.72 36.24 3.26
N THR A 161 8.04 36.26 3.06
CA THR A 161 8.85 37.50 2.95
C THR A 161 10.23 37.22 2.35
N ASP A 162 10.84 38.22 1.71
CA ASP A 162 12.27 38.22 1.36
C ASP A 162 13.12 39.18 2.19
N ALA A 163 12.57 39.70 3.30
CA ALA A 163 13.17 40.69 4.20
C ALA A 163 13.19 40.24 5.68
N SER A 164 14.09 40.82 6.48
CA SER A 164 14.12 40.68 7.95
C SER A 164 13.27 41.78 8.61
N SER A 165 13.07 41.73 9.94
CA SER A 165 12.25 42.74 10.65
C SER A 165 13.09 43.86 11.30
N LYS A 166 12.69 45.12 11.16
CA LYS A 166 13.21 46.29 11.92
C LYS A 166 12.40 46.61 13.17
N ASP A 167 11.13 46.21 13.22
CA ASP A 167 10.20 46.39 14.35
C ASP A 167 10.39 45.39 15.51
N LEU A 168 11.65 44.98 15.75
CA LEU A 168 12.05 43.96 16.73
C LEU A 168 11.64 44.27 18.18
N ALA A 169 11.32 45.53 18.50
CA ALA A 169 10.75 45.91 19.79
C ALA A 169 9.43 45.17 20.11
N LEU A 170 8.70 44.72 19.10
CA LEU A 170 7.47 43.92 19.25
C LEU A 170 7.71 42.39 19.30
N GLU A 171 8.92 41.89 19.07
CA GLU A 171 9.19 40.44 19.10
C GLU A 171 8.76 39.76 20.43
N PRO A 172 8.98 40.35 21.63
CA PRO A 172 8.52 39.77 22.89
C PRO A 172 6.99 39.64 22.98
N ASP A 173 6.25 40.66 22.52
CA ASP A 173 4.79 40.68 22.54
C ASP A 173 4.20 39.69 21.52
N VAL A 174 4.77 39.65 20.31
CA VAL A 174 4.43 38.66 19.27
C VAL A 174 4.69 37.24 19.79
N LYS A 175 5.83 37.00 20.43
CA LYS A 175 6.16 35.71 21.03
C LYS A 175 5.12 35.31 22.09
N ALA A 176 4.80 36.21 23.02
CA ALA A 176 3.83 35.95 24.09
C ALA A 176 2.40 35.70 23.55
N LEU A 177 1.98 36.43 22.50
CA LEU A 177 0.70 36.23 21.82
C LEU A 177 0.61 34.86 21.13
N LEU A 178 1.67 34.45 20.41
CA LEU A 178 1.71 33.16 19.73
C LEU A 178 1.75 31.99 20.73
N GLU A 179 2.56 32.10 21.80
CA GLU A 179 2.65 31.09 22.86
C GLU A 179 1.34 30.94 23.63
N SER A 180 0.73 32.05 24.08
CA SER A 180 -0.52 32.04 24.85
C SER A 180 -1.71 31.49 24.07
N LYS A 181 -1.77 31.74 22.75
CA LYS A 181 -2.77 31.13 21.85
C LYS A 181 -2.35 29.75 21.31
N ASN A 182 -1.16 29.23 21.62
CA ASN A 182 -0.63 27.97 21.05
C ASN A 182 -0.65 27.97 19.49
N ILE A 183 -0.41 29.13 18.88
CA ILE A 183 -0.32 29.30 17.43
C ILE A 183 1.09 28.93 16.98
N ARG A 184 1.22 28.15 15.90
CA ARG A 184 2.54 27.89 15.29
C ARG A 184 2.83 28.88 14.18
N LEU A 185 3.97 29.54 14.23
CA LEU A 185 4.48 30.34 13.12
C LEU A 185 5.36 29.48 12.22
N ASN A 186 5.04 29.41 10.94
CA ASN A 186 5.96 28.95 9.90
C ASN A 186 6.30 30.12 8.98
N VAL A 187 7.54 30.16 8.48
CA VAL A 187 8.07 31.25 7.67
C VAL A 187 8.63 30.69 6.37
N MET A 188 8.15 31.19 5.23
CA MET A 188 8.73 31.02 3.91
C MET A 188 9.64 32.23 3.66
N ALA A 189 10.94 32.02 3.75
CA ALA A 189 11.97 33.04 3.66
C ALA A 189 12.64 32.95 2.28
N THR A 190 12.30 33.85 1.37
CA THR A 190 12.93 33.96 0.04
C THR A 190 14.22 34.78 0.09
N GLY A 191 15.18 34.45 -0.78
CA GLY A 191 16.44 35.18 -0.88
C GLY A 191 17.27 35.18 0.42
N ASN A 192 17.86 36.34 0.74
CA ASN A 192 18.81 36.50 1.84
C ASN A 192 18.27 37.31 3.04
N LEU A 193 16.97 37.65 3.08
CA LEU A 193 16.34 38.46 4.13
C LEU A 193 16.97 39.84 4.40
N CYS A 194 17.87 40.31 3.51
CA CYS A 194 18.74 41.49 3.69
C CYS A 194 19.36 41.63 5.10
N GLY A 195 19.55 40.51 5.81
CA GLY A 195 19.86 40.44 7.24
C GLY A 195 19.87 38.98 7.72
N MET A 196 20.06 38.74 9.02
CA MET A 196 20.24 37.36 9.52
C MET A 196 18.94 36.55 9.72
N GLY A 197 17.77 37.21 9.81
CA GLY A 197 16.48 36.53 10.08
C GLY A 197 16.47 35.74 11.40
N ALA A 198 17.15 36.28 12.41
CA ALA A 198 17.33 35.62 13.71
C ALA A 198 16.04 35.66 14.55
N GLU A 199 15.27 36.74 14.42
CA GLU A 199 13.95 36.98 14.97
C GLU A 199 12.93 35.91 14.54
N PHE A 200 12.81 35.63 13.24
CA PHE A 200 11.98 34.54 12.75
C PHE A 200 12.45 33.19 13.30
N SER A 201 13.76 32.97 13.36
CA SER A 201 14.34 31.74 13.89
C SER A 201 14.04 31.56 15.40
N ARG A 202 13.95 32.64 16.17
CA ARG A 202 13.50 32.63 17.59
C ARG A 202 12.01 32.33 17.70
N LEU A 203 11.16 33.01 16.91
CA LEU A 203 9.71 32.85 16.93
C LEU A 203 9.24 31.47 16.45
N THR A 204 9.84 30.91 15.38
CA THR A 204 9.51 29.54 14.92
C THR A 204 9.90 28.50 15.98
N THR A 205 11.06 28.68 16.63
CA THR A 205 11.53 27.79 17.71
C THR A 205 10.58 27.82 18.91
N ALA A 206 10.20 29.02 19.38
CA ALA A 206 9.27 29.19 20.51
C ALA A 206 7.91 28.54 20.24
N THR A 207 7.44 28.56 18.98
CA THR A 207 6.10 28.12 18.60
C THR A 207 6.03 26.70 18.03
N ASN A 208 7.14 25.94 18.02
CA ASN A 208 7.26 24.62 17.40
C ASN A 208 6.90 24.59 15.90
N GLY A 209 7.21 25.69 15.20
CA GLY A 209 7.10 25.83 13.74
C GLY A 209 8.47 25.90 13.06
N THR A 210 8.48 26.23 11.77
CA THR A 210 9.67 26.09 10.89
C THR A 210 9.93 27.34 10.05
N ILE A 211 11.21 27.70 9.88
CA ILE A 211 11.65 28.64 8.84
C ILE A 211 12.21 27.86 7.63
N TYR A 212 11.45 27.84 6.54
CA TYR A 212 11.86 27.31 5.25
C TYR A 212 12.58 28.42 4.49
N ARG A 213 13.91 28.37 4.45
CA ARG A 213 14.71 29.23 3.56
C ARG A 213 14.64 28.64 2.15
N THR A 214 13.98 29.35 1.24
CA THR A 214 13.69 28.92 -0.13
C THR A 214 14.53 29.76 -1.11
N PRO A 215 15.46 29.16 -1.88
CA PRO A 215 16.33 29.91 -2.78
C PRO A 215 15.57 30.58 -3.93
N ASP A 216 14.44 30.01 -4.34
CA ASP A 216 13.60 30.53 -5.41
C ASP A 216 12.12 30.15 -5.23
N LYS A 217 11.27 30.74 -6.08
CA LYS A 217 9.81 30.56 -6.13
C LYS A 217 9.35 29.09 -6.25
N SER A 218 10.09 28.21 -6.93
CA SER A 218 9.65 26.83 -7.14
C SER A 218 9.54 26.06 -5.82
N ASP A 219 10.36 26.42 -4.84
CA ASP A 219 10.31 25.84 -3.50
C ASP A 219 9.15 26.38 -2.66
N VAL A 220 8.70 27.61 -2.88
CA VAL A 220 7.47 28.15 -2.27
C VAL A 220 6.24 27.41 -2.82
N ASP A 221 6.14 27.27 -4.15
CA ASP A 221 5.07 26.50 -4.80
C ASP A 221 5.07 25.03 -4.35
N PHE A 222 6.26 24.43 -4.13
CA PHE A 222 6.42 23.07 -3.62
C PHE A 222 5.89 22.88 -2.18
N VAL A 223 6.32 23.72 -1.22
CA VAL A 223 5.85 23.62 0.17
C VAL A 223 4.35 23.93 0.26
N MET A 224 3.84 24.86 -0.53
CA MET A 224 2.41 25.17 -0.58
C MET A 224 1.57 24.06 -1.23
N ASN A 225 2.09 23.36 -2.24
CA ASN A 225 1.44 22.16 -2.76
C ASN A 225 1.43 21.02 -1.73
N TYR A 226 2.47 20.88 -0.89
CA TYR A 226 2.42 19.97 0.26
C TYR A 226 1.29 20.35 1.22
N ILE A 227 1.23 21.62 1.65
CA ILE A 227 0.18 22.14 2.55
C ILE A 227 -1.20 21.86 1.97
N LYS A 228 -1.46 22.21 0.69
CA LYS A 228 -2.71 21.95 -0.03
C LYS A 228 -3.14 20.48 0.02
N ASN A 229 -2.19 19.55 -0.13
CA ASN A 229 -2.50 18.12 -0.17
C ASN A 229 -2.77 17.50 1.21
N PHE A 230 -2.21 18.05 2.29
CA PHE A 230 -2.34 17.49 3.64
C PHE A 230 -3.26 18.28 4.60
N ALA A 231 -3.43 19.59 4.40
CA ALA A 231 -4.29 20.45 5.21
C ALA A 231 -5.77 20.01 5.18
N LYS A 232 -6.21 19.36 4.09
CA LYS A 232 -7.55 18.77 3.96
C LYS A 232 -7.84 17.59 4.91
N TYR A 233 -6.86 17.16 5.69
CA TYR A 233 -7.01 16.18 6.77
C TYR A 233 -6.97 16.84 8.17
N GLY A 234 -7.02 18.17 8.24
CA GLY A 234 -7.10 18.97 9.46
C GLY A 234 -5.75 19.52 9.95
N ILE A 235 -5.82 20.51 10.85
CA ILE A 235 -4.66 21.28 11.38
C ILE A 235 -3.53 20.40 11.93
N ARG A 236 -3.85 19.19 12.42
CA ARG A 236 -2.88 18.22 12.96
C ARG A 236 -1.81 17.81 11.94
N PHE A 237 -2.13 17.77 10.65
CA PHE A 237 -1.16 17.46 9.60
C PHE A 237 -0.25 18.65 9.29
N ILE A 238 -0.79 19.88 9.31
CA ILE A 238 0.03 21.10 9.22
C ILE A 238 0.98 21.21 10.42
N ARG A 239 0.47 20.97 11.64
CA ARG A 239 1.26 20.89 12.89
C ARG A 239 2.16 19.64 12.97
N GLY A 240 2.21 18.82 11.91
CA GLY A 240 3.09 17.65 11.75
C GLY A 240 4.01 17.73 10.53
N MET A 241 4.14 18.90 9.89
CA MET A 241 5.04 19.08 8.75
C MET A 241 6.52 18.86 9.13
N PRO A 242 7.35 18.31 8.23
CA PRO A 242 8.80 18.24 8.40
C PRO A 242 9.44 19.62 8.59
N THR A 243 10.47 19.68 9.43
CA THR A 243 11.14 20.92 9.85
C THR A 243 12.25 21.39 8.92
N THR A 244 12.43 20.76 7.75
CA THR A 244 13.35 21.22 6.71
C THR A 244 12.74 21.08 5.32
N LEU A 245 13.21 21.89 4.39
CA LEU A 245 12.87 21.80 2.97
C LEU A 245 13.45 20.53 2.31
N GLU A 246 14.61 20.06 2.78
CA GLU A 246 15.22 18.80 2.32
C GLU A 246 14.36 17.59 2.72
N ASP A 247 13.86 17.54 3.95
CA ASP A 247 12.94 16.47 4.39
C ASP A 247 11.63 16.49 3.61
N LEU A 248 11.07 17.69 3.35
CA LEU A 248 9.87 17.84 2.50
C LEU A 248 10.11 17.33 1.08
N LYS A 249 11.24 17.69 0.45
CA LYS A 249 11.66 17.19 -0.88
C LYS A 249 11.85 15.68 -0.87
N ALA A 250 12.64 15.15 0.07
CA ALA A 250 12.85 13.71 0.23
C ALA A 250 11.56 12.91 0.48
N ILE A 251 10.53 13.52 1.08
CA ILE A 251 9.20 12.92 1.25
C ILE A 251 8.40 12.90 -0.06
N ALA A 252 8.49 13.94 -0.90
CA ALA A 252 7.87 13.95 -2.23
C ALA A 252 8.59 13.01 -3.21
N ASP A 253 9.93 12.99 -3.18
CA ASP A 253 10.78 12.11 -3.98
C ASP A 253 10.73 10.63 -3.51
N GLY A 254 10.09 10.37 -2.36
CA GLY A 254 9.90 9.03 -1.79
C GLY A 254 11.17 8.44 -1.15
N ASN A 255 12.22 9.23 -0.97
CA ASN A 255 13.55 8.79 -0.50
C ASN A 255 13.68 8.70 1.03
N CYS A 256 12.61 8.23 1.69
CA CYS A 256 12.49 8.19 3.15
C CYS A 256 13.27 7.02 3.78
N SER A 257 14.57 7.20 4.00
CA SER A 257 15.28 6.47 5.04
C SER A 257 14.73 6.85 6.41
N CYS A 258 14.51 5.87 7.30
CA CYS A 258 14.01 6.12 8.66
C CYS A 258 15.08 6.71 9.57
N LYS A 259 15.46 7.98 9.38
CA LYS A 259 16.12 8.78 10.40
C LYS A 259 15.08 9.20 11.44
N THR A 260 15.32 8.86 12.70
CA THR A 260 14.70 9.55 13.83
C THR A 260 15.38 10.91 13.98
N SER A 261 14.67 12.01 13.73
CA SER A 261 15.07 13.32 14.25
C SER A 261 15.10 13.22 15.78
N ILE A 262 16.25 13.58 16.36
CA ILE A 262 16.53 13.40 17.79
C ILE A 262 15.91 14.55 18.59
N GLU A 263 15.56 14.25 19.84
CA GLU A 263 14.89 15.16 20.77
C GLU A 263 15.79 16.36 21.15
N ASN A 264 15.27 17.57 20.99
CA ASN A 264 15.80 18.75 21.70
C ASN A 264 15.35 18.71 23.17
N LEU A 265 15.93 17.78 23.94
CA LEU A 265 15.74 17.62 25.37
C LEU A 265 17.08 17.79 26.09
N VAL A 266 17.30 18.98 26.64
CA VAL A 266 18.45 19.25 27.53
C VAL A 266 18.28 18.42 28.80
N CYS A 267 19.17 17.46 29.02
CA CYS A 267 19.17 16.63 30.21
C CYS A 267 20.07 17.23 31.30
N ILE A 268 19.52 17.41 32.50
CA ILE A 268 20.28 17.54 33.75
C ILE A 268 20.10 16.22 34.52
N GLU A 269 21.11 15.83 35.30
CA GLU A 269 21.34 14.43 35.65
C GLU A 269 20.34 13.79 36.67
N PRO A 270 20.03 12.49 36.53
CA PRO A 270 19.36 11.66 37.55
C PRO A 270 20.39 11.19 38.61
N PRO A 271 20.00 10.81 39.86
CA PRO A 271 19.03 9.72 40.04
C PRO A 271 18.18 9.62 41.34
N THR A 272 17.22 8.68 41.25
CA THR A 272 16.47 7.97 42.31
C THR A 272 15.12 8.55 42.78
N LYS A 273 14.20 7.59 42.99
CA LYS A 273 12.76 7.72 43.29
C LYS A 273 11.95 8.41 42.18
N SER A 274 10.69 7.98 42.06
CA SER A 274 9.78 8.45 41.01
C SER A 274 9.41 9.91 41.24
N CYS A 275 9.61 10.76 40.23
CA CYS A 275 9.05 12.12 40.24
C CYS A 275 7.54 12.03 40.53
N PRO A 276 7.02 12.79 41.50
CA PRO A 276 5.58 12.91 41.69
C PRO A 276 4.96 13.51 40.43
N CYS A 277 3.75 13.08 40.10
CA CYS A 277 3.02 13.67 38.98
C CYS A 277 2.63 15.12 39.31
N PRO A 278 2.63 16.05 38.32
CA PRO A 278 2.14 17.41 38.52
C PRO A 278 0.71 17.43 39.05
N GLU A 279 0.33 18.54 39.69
CA GLU A 279 -1.04 18.72 40.17
C GLU A 279 -2.05 18.57 39.01
N GLY A 280 -3.13 17.85 39.27
CA GLY A 280 -4.07 17.43 38.22
C GLY A 280 -3.66 16.17 37.43
N PHE A 281 -2.59 15.45 37.79
CA PHE A 281 -2.19 14.18 37.16
C PHE A 281 -2.01 13.01 38.15
N GLU A 282 -2.60 11.86 37.85
CA GLU A 282 -2.46 10.59 38.56
C GLU A 282 -1.30 9.75 38.01
N HIS A 283 -0.63 9.00 38.88
CA HIS A 283 0.39 8.03 38.49
C HIS A 283 -0.26 6.70 38.06
N ILE A 284 -0.04 6.29 36.81
CA ILE A 284 -0.56 5.05 36.25
C ILE A 284 0.55 4.12 35.75
N VAL A 285 0.26 2.81 35.78
CA VAL A 285 1.19 1.74 35.40
C VAL A 285 0.69 1.04 34.14
N VAL A 286 1.30 1.34 33.00
CA VAL A 286 0.87 0.89 31.67
C VAL A 286 1.71 -0.29 31.19
N LYS A 287 1.08 -1.43 30.94
CA LYS A 287 1.73 -2.61 30.32
C LYS A 287 1.70 -2.48 28.80
N LYS A 288 2.85 -2.23 28.16
CA LYS A 288 3.02 -2.16 26.69
C LYS A 288 3.55 -3.49 26.16
N LYS A 289 2.95 -4.04 25.09
CA LYS A 289 3.45 -5.25 24.42
C LYS A 289 4.54 -4.85 23.42
N VAL A 290 5.79 -5.22 23.71
CA VAL A 290 6.97 -4.92 22.88
C VAL A 290 7.43 -6.20 22.19
N CYS A 291 7.57 -6.15 20.86
CA CYS A 291 7.90 -7.31 20.03
C CYS A 291 9.28 -7.15 19.37
N VAL A 292 10.15 -8.15 19.56
CA VAL A 292 11.46 -8.26 18.89
C VAL A 292 11.42 -9.35 17.82
N PRO A 293 12.21 -9.26 16.73
CA PRO A 293 12.39 -10.37 15.79
C PRO A 293 12.96 -11.62 16.48
N GLY A 294 12.55 -12.81 16.03
CA GLY A 294 13.05 -14.09 16.52
C GLY A 294 12.09 -14.83 17.47
N PRO A 295 12.42 -16.09 17.81
CA PRO A 295 11.49 -17.05 18.41
C PRO A 295 11.32 -16.84 19.91
N CYS A 296 10.08 -16.93 20.40
CA CYS A 296 9.75 -16.45 21.76
C CYS A 296 10.17 -17.39 22.90
N LYS A 297 10.47 -18.64 22.57
CA LYS A 297 11.38 -19.54 23.29
C LYS A 297 12.18 -20.27 22.22
N LYS A 298 13.48 -20.51 22.42
CA LYS A 298 14.26 -21.37 21.52
C LYS A 298 13.77 -22.81 21.63
N HIS A 299 12.79 -23.18 20.81
CA HIS A 299 12.27 -24.54 20.70
C HIS A 299 13.34 -25.42 20.06
N LYS A 300 14.18 -26.05 20.89
CA LYS A 300 15.19 -26.99 20.39
C LYS A 300 14.52 -28.27 19.89
N TYR A 301 14.46 -28.45 18.58
CA TYR A 301 14.07 -29.71 17.94
C TYR A 301 15.14 -30.79 18.21
N GLY A 302 14.81 -32.04 17.90
CA GLY A 302 15.72 -33.17 17.97
C GLY A 302 16.78 -33.08 16.88
N SER A 303 16.48 -33.69 15.73
CA SER A 303 17.32 -33.71 14.53
C SER A 303 16.61 -33.00 13.37
N LEU A 304 17.37 -32.42 12.43
CA LEU A 304 16.89 -32.04 11.10
C LEU A 304 17.29 -33.16 10.13
N GLY A 305 16.33 -33.84 9.54
CA GLY A 305 16.56 -34.96 8.64
C GLY A 305 16.29 -34.61 7.19
N PHE A 306 17.17 -35.04 6.30
CA PHE A 306 16.96 -35.06 4.86
C PHE A 306 16.80 -36.52 4.44
N VAL A 307 15.68 -36.84 3.80
CA VAL A 307 15.40 -38.17 3.21
C VAL A 307 15.39 -37.95 1.70
N ILE A 308 16.45 -38.42 1.03
CA ILE A 308 16.77 -38.03 -0.33
C ILE A 308 16.65 -39.25 -1.23
N ASP A 309 15.67 -39.21 -2.12
CA ASP A 309 15.63 -40.07 -3.29
C ASP A 309 16.91 -39.89 -4.12
N ASN A 310 17.61 -40.98 -4.41
CA ASN A 310 18.92 -40.98 -5.08
C ASN A 310 18.90 -41.61 -6.49
N THR A 311 17.74 -41.76 -7.13
CA THR A 311 17.69 -42.23 -8.51
C THR A 311 18.09 -41.16 -9.53
N GLY A 312 18.22 -41.57 -10.80
CA GLY A 312 18.69 -40.71 -11.89
C GLY A 312 17.80 -39.50 -12.19
N SER A 313 16.50 -39.56 -11.89
CA SER A 313 15.55 -38.46 -12.10
C SER A 313 15.79 -37.29 -11.14
N MET A 314 16.25 -37.58 -9.92
CA MET A 314 16.42 -36.63 -8.81
C MET A 314 17.74 -35.85 -8.83
N ALA A 315 18.47 -35.87 -9.95
CA ALA A 315 19.78 -35.24 -10.08
C ALA A 315 19.77 -33.74 -9.73
N ALA A 316 18.79 -32.97 -10.22
CA ALA A 316 18.71 -31.53 -9.99
C ALA A 316 18.50 -31.19 -8.50
N GLU A 317 17.67 -31.97 -7.83
CA GLU A 317 17.35 -31.86 -6.42
C GLU A 317 18.55 -32.23 -5.53
N ILE A 318 19.28 -33.29 -5.89
CA ILE A 318 20.53 -33.67 -5.22
C ILE A 318 21.59 -32.58 -5.36
N PHE A 319 21.72 -31.96 -6.55
CA PHE A 319 22.61 -30.79 -6.73
C PHE A 319 22.16 -29.59 -5.88
N ALA A 320 20.86 -29.30 -5.80
CA ALA A 320 20.33 -28.23 -4.94
C ALA A 320 20.62 -28.51 -3.45
N VAL A 321 20.37 -29.74 -2.96
CA VAL A 321 20.68 -30.11 -1.56
C VAL A 321 22.19 -29.97 -1.28
N ARG A 322 23.06 -30.46 -2.17
CA ARG A 322 24.52 -30.28 -2.07
C ARG A 322 24.94 -28.81 -1.98
N ALA A 323 24.32 -27.93 -2.76
CA ALA A 323 24.65 -26.51 -2.80
C ALA A 323 24.18 -25.74 -1.55
N HIS A 324 22.98 -26.02 -1.03
CA HIS A 324 22.39 -25.27 0.09
C HIS A 324 22.68 -25.88 1.48
N ILE A 325 23.06 -27.16 1.61
CA ILE A 325 23.20 -27.81 2.92
C ILE A 325 24.21 -27.09 3.85
N ALA A 326 25.34 -26.61 3.32
CA ALA A 326 26.32 -25.84 4.09
C ALA A 326 25.70 -24.57 4.72
N ASN A 327 24.86 -23.86 3.96
CA ASN A 327 24.13 -22.67 4.42
C ASN A 327 23.07 -23.02 5.48
N ILE A 328 22.39 -24.17 5.34
CA ILE A 328 21.43 -24.66 6.34
C ILE A 328 22.14 -25.00 7.66
N MET A 329 23.31 -25.65 7.58
CA MET A 329 24.09 -26.06 8.74
C MET A 329 24.67 -24.84 9.49
N ALA A 330 25.40 -23.96 8.80
CA ALA A 330 26.04 -22.77 9.39
C ALA A 330 25.04 -21.79 10.04
N ASN A 331 23.77 -21.80 9.62
CA ASN A 331 22.70 -20.99 10.21
C ASN A 331 21.97 -21.66 11.39
N ASN A 332 22.22 -22.94 11.68
CA ASN A 332 21.40 -23.71 12.62
C ASN A 332 21.58 -23.27 14.08
N THR A 333 20.48 -22.80 14.70
CA THR A 333 20.42 -22.49 16.14
C THR A 333 19.32 -23.26 16.88
N VAL A 334 18.66 -24.21 16.21
CA VAL A 334 17.37 -24.80 16.61
C VAL A 334 17.43 -26.34 16.69
N PHE A 335 18.20 -27.01 15.84
CA PHE A 335 18.36 -28.48 15.84
C PHE A 335 19.64 -28.92 16.56
N LYS A 336 19.65 -30.13 17.15
CA LYS A 336 20.81 -30.65 17.90
C LYS A 336 21.76 -31.52 17.08
N ASP A 337 21.34 -31.99 15.91
CA ASP A 337 22.11 -32.77 14.94
C ASP A 337 21.33 -32.90 13.63
N TYR A 338 22.00 -33.41 12.60
CA TYR A 338 21.40 -33.69 11.30
C TYR A 338 21.29 -35.20 11.09
N VAL A 339 20.29 -35.62 10.32
CA VAL A 339 20.14 -36.97 9.77
C VAL A 339 20.16 -36.84 8.25
N VAL A 340 20.86 -37.73 7.56
CA VAL A 340 20.70 -37.86 6.11
C VAL A 340 20.51 -39.34 5.81
N ALA A 341 19.44 -39.65 5.08
CA ALA A 341 19.15 -40.98 4.57
C ALA A 341 18.93 -40.90 3.06
N THR A 342 19.32 -41.94 2.33
CA THR A 342 18.97 -42.07 0.92
C THR A 342 18.22 -43.36 0.66
N PHE A 343 17.43 -43.36 -0.41
CA PHE A 343 16.74 -44.53 -0.95
C PHE A 343 16.70 -44.44 -2.48
N GLY A 344 16.36 -45.55 -3.11
CA GLY A 344 16.14 -45.66 -4.54
C GLY A 344 15.74 -47.09 -4.89
N ASP A 345 15.60 -47.41 -6.16
CA ASP A 345 15.45 -48.80 -6.65
C ASP A 345 16.76 -49.32 -7.29
N PRO A 346 17.29 -50.51 -6.90
CA PRO A 346 16.86 -51.35 -5.77
C PRO A 346 17.29 -50.77 -4.42
N TYR A 347 16.42 -50.94 -3.41
CA TYR A 347 16.65 -50.35 -2.08
C TYR A 347 17.96 -50.80 -1.42
N LYS A 348 18.77 -49.82 -1.04
CA LYS A 348 19.99 -49.99 -0.26
C LYS A 348 19.95 -49.08 0.95
N LYS A 349 20.10 -49.67 2.15
CA LYS A 349 20.10 -48.96 3.42
C LYS A 349 21.31 -48.01 3.52
N ASN A 350 21.06 -46.71 3.44
CA ASN A 350 22.08 -45.68 3.59
C ASN A 350 21.57 -44.57 4.54
N VAL A 351 22.08 -44.50 5.78
CA VAL A 351 21.62 -43.50 6.77
C VAL A 351 22.67 -43.12 7.84
N ILE A 352 22.96 -41.83 7.93
CA ILE A 352 23.85 -41.21 8.91
C ILE A 352 23.09 -40.30 9.88
N ARG A 353 23.66 -40.09 11.07
CA ARG A 353 23.28 -39.01 12.00
C ARG A 353 24.53 -38.46 12.64
N SER A 354 24.76 -37.15 12.53
CA SER A 354 25.90 -36.47 13.15
C SER A 354 25.57 -35.02 13.49
N SER A 355 26.20 -34.50 14.54
CA SER A 355 26.28 -33.06 14.83
C SER A 355 27.55 -32.42 14.25
N ASP A 356 28.45 -33.21 13.67
CA ASP A 356 29.61 -32.75 12.94
C ASP A 356 29.22 -32.41 11.49
N GLU A 357 29.37 -31.14 11.12
CA GLU A 357 28.96 -30.61 9.81
C GLU A 357 29.86 -31.12 8.68
N SER A 358 31.13 -31.44 8.94
CA SER A 358 32.05 -32.00 7.95
C SER A 358 31.65 -33.42 7.55
N VAL A 359 31.19 -34.22 8.53
CA VAL A 359 30.68 -35.58 8.31
C VAL A 359 29.38 -35.56 7.50
N ILE A 360 28.48 -34.60 7.77
CA ILE A 360 27.24 -34.44 7.03
C ILE A 360 27.49 -33.91 5.61
N GLN A 361 28.36 -32.91 5.45
CA GLN A 361 28.75 -32.39 4.13
C GLN A 361 29.39 -33.48 3.28
N SER A 362 30.31 -34.28 3.85
CA SER A 362 30.96 -35.39 3.14
C SER A 362 29.95 -36.45 2.72
N PHE A 363 29.00 -36.80 3.59
CA PHE A 363 27.92 -37.72 3.25
C PHE A 363 27.05 -37.19 2.10
N VAL A 364 26.57 -35.94 2.17
CA VAL A 364 25.74 -35.33 1.11
C VAL A 364 26.52 -35.16 -0.20
N ASN A 365 27.81 -34.82 -0.13
CA ASN A 365 28.67 -34.77 -1.31
C ASN A 365 28.85 -36.16 -1.95
N SER A 366 28.78 -37.26 -1.18
CA SER A 366 28.84 -38.63 -1.70
C SER A 366 27.55 -39.14 -2.38
N ILE A 367 26.41 -38.44 -2.24
CA ILE A 367 25.13 -38.86 -2.83
C ILE A 367 25.15 -38.61 -4.34
N SER A 368 25.45 -39.64 -5.13
CA SER A 368 25.27 -39.61 -6.58
C SER A 368 23.82 -39.91 -6.99
N PRO A 369 23.26 -39.24 -8.01
CA PRO A 369 22.07 -39.70 -8.71
C PRO A 369 22.43 -40.98 -9.50
N SER A 370 22.31 -42.13 -8.83
CA SER A 370 22.81 -43.42 -9.33
C SER A 370 22.01 -44.58 -8.74
N ALA A 371 20.75 -44.65 -9.14
CA ALA A 371 19.82 -45.76 -8.96
C ALA A 371 18.67 -45.59 -9.99
N GLY A 372 17.82 -46.60 -10.13
CA GLY A 372 16.69 -46.58 -11.06
C GLY A 372 16.29 -47.98 -11.51
N GLY A 373 15.03 -48.32 -11.25
CA GLY A 373 14.34 -49.50 -11.77
C GLY A 373 13.05 -49.07 -12.46
N ASP A 374 11.93 -49.69 -12.10
CA ASP A 374 10.60 -49.11 -12.30
C ASP A 374 10.23 -48.15 -11.16
N CYS A 375 9.40 -47.15 -11.45
CA CYS A 375 8.69 -46.37 -10.43
C CYS A 375 7.31 -47.01 -10.20
N PRO A 376 6.73 -47.12 -8.97
CA PRO A 376 7.09 -46.48 -7.68
C PRO A 376 8.45 -46.81 -7.05
N GLU A 377 8.83 -46.11 -5.97
CA GLU A 377 10.13 -46.20 -5.29
C GLU A 377 10.08 -46.50 -3.78
N PHE A 378 11.20 -46.90 -3.16
CA PHE A 378 11.28 -47.38 -1.77
C PHE A 378 11.31 -46.27 -0.69
N ALA A 379 10.46 -45.25 -0.85
CA ALA A 379 10.42 -44.08 0.01
C ALA A 379 10.08 -44.39 1.47
N MET A 380 9.21 -45.38 1.76
CA MET A 380 8.82 -45.68 3.14
C MET A 380 10.00 -46.24 3.93
N SER A 381 10.85 -47.07 3.33
CA SER A 381 12.08 -47.57 3.94
C SER A 381 13.10 -46.46 4.19
N GLY A 382 13.17 -45.45 3.31
CA GLY A 382 13.99 -44.25 3.53
C GLY A 382 13.51 -43.43 4.75
N ILE A 383 12.20 -43.15 4.82
CA ILE A 383 11.58 -42.43 5.95
C ILE A 383 11.74 -43.24 7.25
N GLU A 384 11.51 -44.55 7.20
CA GLU A 384 11.60 -45.46 8.34
C GLU A 384 12.98 -45.40 8.99
N ASP A 385 14.05 -45.47 8.20
CA ASP A 385 15.42 -45.46 8.71
C ASP A 385 15.89 -44.09 9.18
N ALA A 386 15.51 -43.02 8.47
CA ALA A 386 15.73 -41.65 8.94
C ALA A 386 15.03 -41.42 10.29
N ALA A 387 13.76 -41.83 10.41
CA ALA A 387 12.98 -41.73 11.64
C ALA A 387 13.55 -42.63 12.75
N LYS A 388 14.05 -43.84 12.45
CA LYS A 388 14.75 -44.71 13.41
C LYS A 388 16.03 -44.06 13.94
N LYS A 389 16.86 -43.47 13.07
CA LYS A 389 18.12 -42.80 13.44
C LYS A 389 17.91 -41.50 14.21
N ALA A 390 16.89 -40.71 13.85
CA ALA A 390 16.58 -39.40 14.40
C ALA A 390 16.21 -39.42 15.90
N ARG A 391 16.40 -38.27 16.56
CA ARG A 391 15.97 -38.03 17.95
C ARG A 391 14.44 -37.85 18.04
N LYS A 392 13.87 -37.79 19.25
CA LYS A 392 12.48 -37.34 19.45
C LYS A 392 12.35 -35.83 19.18
N ASN A 393 11.15 -35.36 18.86
CA ASN A 393 10.84 -33.98 18.47
C ASN A 393 11.62 -33.50 17.24
N SER A 394 11.81 -34.37 16.24
CA SER A 394 12.60 -34.07 15.03
C SER A 394 11.74 -33.54 13.88
N VAL A 395 12.40 -33.01 12.85
CA VAL A 395 11.80 -32.72 11.54
C VAL A 395 12.52 -33.55 10.50
N LEU A 396 11.79 -34.24 9.63
CA LEU A 396 12.29 -34.87 8.41
C LEU A 396 11.72 -34.13 7.20
N VAL A 397 12.54 -33.96 6.17
CA VAL A 397 12.14 -33.44 4.85
C VAL A 397 12.48 -34.51 3.82
N LEU A 398 11.45 -35.05 3.17
CA LEU A 398 11.56 -35.99 2.05
C LEU A 398 11.65 -35.22 0.73
N PHE A 399 12.52 -35.67 -0.17
CA PHE A 399 12.62 -35.21 -1.55
C PHE A 399 12.48 -36.44 -2.47
N THR A 400 11.56 -36.41 -3.44
CA THR A 400 11.31 -37.49 -4.43
C THR A 400 10.46 -36.97 -5.60
N ASP A 401 10.53 -37.62 -6.77
CA ASP A 401 9.56 -37.45 -7.86
C ASP A 401 8.67 -38.69 -8.11
N ALA A 402 8.70 -39.64 -7.18
CA ALA A 402 8.06 -40.95 -7.26
C ALA A 402 7.04 -41.23 -6.13
N ALA A 403 6.04 -42.07 -6.43
CA ALA A 403 5.15 -42.69 -5.44
C ALA A 403 5.87 -43.80 -4.63
N ALA A 404 5.26 -44.35 -3.57
CA ALA A 404 5.91 -45.34 -2.72
C ALA A 404 5.58 -46.82 -3.09
N LYS A 405 6.59 -47.55 -3.59
CA LYS A 405 6.55 -49.01 -3.86
C LYS A 405 6.32 -49.83 -2.60
N ASP A 406 6.86 -49.39 -1.48
CA ASP A 406 6.78 -50.05 -0.18
C ASP A 406 5.71 -49.44 0.75
N ALA A 407 4.62 -48.91 0.19
CA ALA A 407 3.47 -48.37 0.91
C ALA A 407 2.85 -49.34 1.95
N SER A 408 3.11 -50.65 1.87
CA SER A 408 2.76 -51.61 2.92
C SER A 408 3.39 -51.28 4.29
N LYS A 409 4.49 -50.53 4.32
CA LYS A 409 5.14 -50.03 5.54
C LYS A 409 4.45 -48.81 6.17
N LEU A 410 3.50 -48.16 5.48
CA LEU A 410 2.89 -46.87 5.89
C LEU A 410 2.45 -46.89 7.37
N ALA A 411 1.74 -47.93 7.81
CA ALA A 411 1.27 -48.06 9.19
C ALA A 411 2.42 -48.06 10.23
N ALA A 412 3.53 -48.76 9.95
CA ALA A 412 4.69 -48.82 10.82
C ALA A 412 5.45 -47.48 10.84
N VAL A 413 5.59 -46.81 9.70
CA VAL A 413 6.19 -45.47 9.59
C VAL A 413 5.35 -44.43 10.33
N LYS A 414 4.02 -44.45 10.16
CA LYS A 414 3.04 -43.58 10.84
C LYS A 414 3.16 -43.72 12.36
N ALA A 415 3.19 -44.95 12.87
CA ALA A 415 3.38 -45.23 14.29
C ALA A 415 4.74 -44.73 14.82
N LEU A 416 5.83 -44.93 14.06
CA LEU A 416 7.18 -44.49 14.43
C LEU A 416 7.32 -42.96 14.50
N LEU A 417 6.76 -42.24 13.51
CA LEU A 417 6.76 -40.78 13.47
C LEU A 417 5.99 -40.21 14.68
N LEU A 418 4.79 -40.74 14.96
CA LEU A 418 3.97 -40.37 16.11
C LEU A 418 4.70 -40.65 17.45
N ALA A 419 5.24 -41.86 17.64
CA ALA A 419 5.92 -42.26 18.88
C ALA A 419 7.20 -41.47 19.18
N LYS A 420 7.81 -40.84 18.16
CA LYS A 420 8.93 -39.91 18.31
C LYS A 420 8.52 -38.43 18.31
N ASN A 421 7.26 -38.10 18.01
CA ASN A 421 6.83 -36.73 17.70
C ASN A 421 7.71 -36.10 16.61
N THR A 422 7.95 -36.85 15.54
CA THR A 422 8.77 -36.44 14.39
C THR A 422 7.86 -36.01 13.25
N LYS A 423 7.97 -34.75 12.83
CA LYS A 423 7.23 -34.19 11.68
C LYS A 423 7.87 -34.67 10.37
N LEU A 424 7.05 -35.04 9.39
CA LEU A 424 7.48 -35.32 8.02
C LEU A 424 6.91 -34.25 7.07
N PHE A 425 7.79 -33.50 6.42
CA PHE A 425 7.45 -32.66 5.27
C PHE A 425 7.89 -33.38 3.99
N VAL A 426 7.09 -33.28 2.93
CA VAL A 426 7.38 -33.93 1.65
C VAL A 426 7.46 -32.89 0.54
N ILE A 427 8.61 -32.84 -0.12
CA ILE A 427 8.90 -31.99 -1.27
C ILE A 427 8.88 -32.89 -2.50
N ALA A 428 7.74 -32.90 -3.18
CA ALA A 428 7.54 -33.69 -4.39
C ALA A 428 7.85 -32.84 -5.61
N THR A 429 8.66 -33.33 -6.54
CA THR A 429 8.88 -32.69 -7.83
C THR A 429 8.14 -33.45 -8.93
N GLY A 430 7.51 -32.74 -9.87
CA GLY A 430 6.72 -33.40 -10.93
C GLY A 430 5.43 -34.06 -10.43
N THR A 431 5.18 -35.30 -10.86
CA THR A 431 3.83 -35.91 -10.87
C THR A 431 3.73 -37.29 -10.21
N PHE A 432 4.67 -37.68 -9.34
CA PHE A 432 4.71 -39.01 -8.69
C PHE A 432 4.60 -40.18 -9.68
N CYS A 433 5.28 -40.07 -10.83
CA CYS A 433 5.22 -41.02 -11.96
C CYS A 433 3.85 -41.19 -12.64
N GLY A 434 2.89 -40.27 -12.41
CA GLY A 434 1.67 -40.16 -13.21
C GLY A 434 0.36 -40.46 -12.47
N SER A 435 -0.76 -40.17 -13.14
CA SER A 435 -2.11 -40.28 -12.59
C SER A 435 -2.48 -41.74 -12.25
N GLY A 436 -2.93 -41.97 -11.01
CA GLY A 436 -3.37 -43.27 -10.53
C GLY A 436 -2.28 -44.14 -9.88
N VAL A 437 -1.01 -43.73 -9.98
CA VAL A 437 0.12 -44.42 -9.33
C VAL A 437 0.20 -44.04 -7.85
N TYR A 438 0.25 -42.74 -7.57
CA TYR A 438 0.16 -42.17 -6.22
C TYR A 438 -1.25 -42.29 -5.64
N LYS A 439 -1.35 -42.63 -4.34
CA LYS A 439 -2.61 -42.93 -3.64
C LYS A 439 -2.85 -42.08 -2.39
N GLY A 440 -2.06 -41.02 -2.18
CA GLY A 440 -2.13 -40.18 -0.98
C GLY A 440 -1.26 -40.66 0.17
N GLU A 441 -0.37 -41.63 -0.05
CA GLU A 441 0.43 -42.25 1.01
C GLU A 441 1.39 -41.29 1.74
N PHE A 442 1.80 -40.20 1.08
CA PHE A 442 2.61 -39.15 1.70
C PHE A 442 1.75 -38.12 2.42
N ASP A 443 0.58 -37.73 1.86
CA ASP A 443 -0.39 -36.87 2.54
C ASP A 443 -0.82 -37.48 3.88
N ASP A 444 -1.08 -38.78 3.88
CA ASP A 444 -1.57 -39.53 5.04
C ASP A 444 -0.50 -39.70 6.15
N LEU A 445 0.79 -39.60 5.81
CA LEU A 445 1.91 -39.55 6.76
C LEU A 445 2.27 -38.13 7.20
N ALA A 446 2.27 -37.18 6.26
CA ALA A 446 2.52 -35.78 6.51
C ALA A 446 1.47 -35.22 7.47
N ALA A 447 0.18 -35.33 7.14
CA ALA A 447 -0.92 -34.85 8.00
C ALA A 447 -0.90 -35.51 9.39
N ALA A 448 -0.67 -36.83 9.46
CA ALA A 448 -0.63 -37.55 10.74
C ALA A 448 0.57 -37.14 11.63
N SER A 449 1.73 -36.88 11.03
CA SER A 449 2.91 -36.37 11.77
C SER A 449 2.83 -34.86 12.10
N GLY A 450 1.75 -34.19 11.70
CA GLY A 450 1.62 -32.73 11.78
C GLY A 450 2.58 -32.00 10.83
N GLY A 451 3.01 -32.66 9.76
CA GLY A 451 3.69 -32.07 8.63
C GLY A 451 2.73 -31.67 7.51
N ASP A 452 3.25 -31.54 6.28
CA ASP A 452 2.47 -31.21 5.07
C ASP A 452 3.23 -31.64 3.80
N VAL A 453 2.53 -31.70 2.66
CA VAL A 453 3.09 -32.04 1.33
C VAL A 453 3.14 -30.77 0.46
N MET A 454 4.26 -30.57 -0.23
CA MET A 454 4.45 -29.50 -1.21
C MET A 454 4.88 -30.11 -2.55
N THR A 455 4.02 -30.00 -3.56
CA THR A 455 4.35 -30.35 -4.94
C THR A 455 4.95 -29.15 -5.68
N LEU A 456 6.05 -29.37 -6.37
CA LEU A 456 6.80 -28.37 -7.15
C LEU A 456 6.68 -28.68 -8.64
N THR A 457 6.18 -27.70 -9.40
CA THR A 457 6.03 -27.79 -10.87
C THR A 457 7.35 -27.68 -11.62
N ALA A 458 8.41 -27.15 -10.98
CA ALA A 458 9.75 -27.05 -11.54
C ALA A 458 10.80 -27.53 -10.52
N LYS A 459 11.71 -28.42 -10.93
CA LYS A 459 12.78 -28.95 -10.08
C LYS A 459 13.69 -27.85 -9.51
N SER A 460 13.87 -26.75 -10.24
CA SER A 460 14.64 -25.57 -9.81
C SER A 460 14.08 -24.86 -8.57
N SER A 461 12.78 -24.99 -8.27
CA SER A 461 12.18 -24.38 -7.07
C SER A 461 12.59 -25.05 -5.76
N VAL A 462 13.28 -26.19 -5.79
CA VAL A 462 13.83 -26.84 -4.58
C VAL A 462 14.82 -25.92 -3.84
N SER A 463 15.56 -25.06 -4.55
CA SER A 463 16.42 -24.05 -3.92
C SER A 463 15.65 -23.07 -3.02
N GLU A 464 14.46 -22.61 -3.41
CA GLU A 464 13.63 -21.73 -2.57
C GLU A 464 13.22 -22.41 -1.26
N VAL A 465 12.95 -23.72 -1.32
CA VAL A 465 12.59 -24.54 -0.15
C VAL A 465 13.80 -24.74 0.76
N LEU A 466 14.99 -24.96 0.20
CA LEU A 466 16.23 -25.12 0.96
C LEU A 466 16.67 -23.82 1.64
N ASP A 467 16.49 -22.67 1.00
CA ASP A 467 16.72 -21.37 1.64
C ASP A 467 15.69 -21.07 2.74
N PHE A 468 14.42 -21.45 2.55
CA PHE A 468 13.44 -21.41 3.64
C PHE A 468 13.86 -22.31 4.82
N LEU A 469 14.39 -23.51 4.55
CA LEU A 469 14.91 -24.40 5.59
C LEU A 469 16.15 -23.81 6.30
N ALA A 470 17.03 -23.09 5.62
CA ALA A 470 18.13 -22.35 6.27
C ALA A 470 17.61 -21.24 7.21
N LEU A 471 16.59 -20.50 6.77
CA LEU A 471 15.94 -19.46 7.60
C LEU A 471 15.16 -20.07 8.78
N ALA A 472 14.59 -21.28 8.62
CA ALA A 472 13.95 -22.03 9.69
C ALA A 472 14.97 -22.63 10.69
N ALA A 473 16.12 -23.12 10.21
CA ALA A 473 17.24 -23.55 11.06
C ALA A 473 17.84 -22.36 11.85
N ALA A 474 17.83 -21.15 11.29
CA ALA A 474 18.12 -19.90 11.99
C ALA A 474 17.04 -19.47 13.00
N GLY A 475 15.94 -20.21 13.13
CA GLY A 475 14.82 -19.89 14.02
C GLY A 475 13.99 -18.68 13.60
N LYS A 476 14.10 -18.24 12.34
CA LYS A 476 13.32 -17.10 11.80
C LYS A 476 11.89 -17.52 11.44
N TYR A 477 11.63 -18.80 11.20
CA TYR A 477 10.31 -19.36 10.87
C TYR A 477 9.95 -20.59 11.71
N SER A 478 8.64 -20.83 11.89
CA SER A 478 8.12 -21.93 12.69
C SER A 478 7.90 -23.19 11.84
N LEU A 479 8.68 -24.25 12.08
CA LEU A 479 8.41 -25.59 11.53
C LEU A 479 7.23 -26.31 12.25
N ARG A 480 6.38 -25.55 12.94
CA ARG A 480 5.08 -26.03 13.45
C ARG A 480 4.07 -26.21 12.32
N SER A 481 4.11 -25.34 11.31
CA SER A 481 3.24 -25.34 10.14
C SER A 481 4.09 -24.94 8.93
N PHE A 482 4.38 -25.89 8.06
CA PHE A 482 5.15 -25.67 6.83
C PHE A 482 4.20 -25.23 5.71
N PRO A 483 4.65 -24.41 4.75
CA PRO A 483 3.82 -23.99 3.62
C PRO A 483 3.46 -25.17 2.70
N ARG A 484 2.24 -25.14 2.14
CA ARG A 484 1.77 -26.15 1.15
C ARG A 484 2.25 -25.89 -0.27
N CYS A 485 2.61 -24.64 -0.56
CA CYS A 485 3.13 -24.22 -1.84
C CYS A 485 4.15 -23.08 -1.67
N LEU A 486 4.97 -22.86 -2.69
CA LEU A 486 5.92 -21.74 -2.75
C LEU A 486 5.24 -20.40 -2.48
N ASP A 487 3.98 -20.26 -2.91
CA ASP A 487 3.23 -19.02 -2.82
C ASP A 487 2.84 -18.69 -1.37
N ASP A 488 2.49 -19.69 -0.56
CA ASP A 488 2.31 -19.52 0.90
C ASP A 488 3.65 -19.28 1.60
N MET A 489 4.71 -19.97 1.17
CA MET A 489 6.08 -19.79 1.69
C MET A 489 6.55 -18.34 1.53
N ARG A 490 6.39 -17.76 0.34
CA ARG A 490 6.71 -16.37 0.00
C ARG A 490 5.83 -15.35 0.76
N LYS A 491 4.67 -15.76 1.27
CA LYS A 491 3.75 -14.92 2.08
C LYS A 491 3.99 -15.06 3.60
N MET A 492 4.79 -16.03 4.05
CA MET A 492 5.09 -16.20 5.49
C MET A 492 5.84 -15.00 6.06
N LYS A 493 5.56 -14.69 7.33
CA LYS A 493 6.21 -13.59 8.08
C LYS A 493 7.12 -14.18 9.15
N PRO A 494 8.36 -13.66 9.33
CA PRO A 494 9.26 -14.15 10.36
C PRO A 494 8.65 -14.09 11.77
N GLU A 495 9.01 -15.05 12.63
CA GLU A 495 8.61 -15.06 14.04
C GLU A 495 9.06 -13.78 14.75
N ARG A 496 8.21 -13.31 15.68
CA ARG A 496 8.49 -12.16 16.55
C ARG A 496 8.05 -12.48 17.97
N CYS A 497 8.97 -12.42 18.94
CA CYS A 497 8.65 -12.59 20.33
C CYS A 497 8.13 -11.30 20.96
N CYS A 498 6.98 -11.36 21.61
CA CYS A 498 6.36 -10.21 22.25
C CYS A 498 6.27 -10.37 23.77
N LYS A 499 7.00 -9.54 24.52
CA LYS A 499 6.89 -9.45 25.99
C LYS A 499 6.07 -8.22 26.42
N TRP A 500 5.47 -8.29 27.60
CA TRP A 500 4.87 -7.10 28.23
C TRP A 500 5.95 -6.36 29.03
N VAL A 501 6.09 -5.06 28.78
CA VAL A 501 6.98 -4.14 29.49
C VAL A 501 6.12 -3.18 30.31
N ILE A 502 6.52 -2.92 31.55
CA ILE A 502 5.84 -1.97 32.44
C ILE A 502 6.42 -0.57 32.17
N HIS A 503 5.55 0.40 31.92
CA HIS A 503 5.89 1.81 31.86
C HIS A 503 5.11 2.56 32.95
N HIS A 504 5.81 3.38 33.72
CA HIS A 504 5.19 4.34 34.63
C HIS A 504 4.87 5.62 33.83
N LYS A 505 3.70 6.21 34.05
CA LYS A 505 3.25 7.43 33.37
C LYS A 505 2.39 8.28 34.31
N CYS A 506 2.47 9.59 34.15
CA CYS A 506 1.43 10.49 34.64
C CYS A 506 0.30 10.57 33.60
N LYS A 507 -0.95 10.56 34.06
CA LYS A 507 -2.18 10.71 33.27
C LYS A 507 -3.03 11.80 33.93
N PRO A 508 -3.74 12.67 33.17
CA PRO A 508 -4.66 13.63 33.79
C PRO A 508 -5.67 12.96 34.73
N ILE A 509 -5.88 13.57 35.90
CA ILE A 509 -7.00 13.28 36.80
C ILE A 509 -8.25 13.83 36.11
N GLU A 510 -8.95 12.94 35.41
CA GLU A 510 -10.15 13.33 34.68
C GLU A 510 -11.30 13.62 35.67
N PRO A 511 -11.92 14.81 35.67
CA PRO A 511 -12.98 15.14 36.60
C PRO A 511 -14.17 14.17 36.46
N PRO A 512 -14.94 13.93 37.55
CA PRO A 512 -16.08 13.02 37.53
C PRO A 512 -17.14 13.47 36.52
N CYS A 513 -17.79 12.51 35.86
CA CYS A 513 -18.88 12.82 34.94
C CYS A 513 -20.08 13.40 35.70
N PRO A 514 -20.83 14.37 35.12
CA PRO A 514 -22.09 14.83 35.69
C PRO A 514 -23.09 13.70 35.92
N LEU A 515 -24.01 13.89 36.87
CA LEU A 515 -25.06 12.92 37.20
C LEU A 515 -25.84 12.50 35.94
N GLY A 516 -26.00 11.19 35.76
CA GLY A 516 -26.63 10.57 34.59
C GLY A 516 -25.64 10.08 33.51
N TYR A 517 -24.41 10.60 33.45
CA TYR A 517 -23.44 10.27 32.40
C TYR A 517 -22.44 9.19 32.81
N LYS A 518 -21.97 8.39 31.85
CA LYS A 518 -20.92 7.37 32.04
C LYS A 518 -19.79 7.56 31.02
N ARG A 519 -18.55 7.47 31.51
CA ARG A 519 -17.32 7.52 30.69
C ARG A 519 -17.17 6.23 29.88
N VAL A 520 -16.82 6.32 28.59
CA VAL A 520 -16.65 5.17 27.69
C VAL A 520 -15.28 5.25 27.00
N THR A 521 -14.47 4.19 27.09
CA THR A 521 -13.13 4.16 26.49
C THR A 521 -13.14 3.45 25.14
N MET A 522 -13.22 4.21 24.04
CA MET A 522 -13.07 3.66 22.70
C MET A 522 -11.61 3.27 22.42
N ARG A 523 -11.40 2.10 21.79
CA ARG A 523 -10.06 1.65 21.34
C ARG A 523 -10.03 1.59 19.81
N ASN A 524 -9.81 2.74 19.17
CA ASN A 524 -9.69 2.81 17.73
C ASN A 524 -8.48 2.00 17.22
N LYS A 525 -8.76 0.92 16.49
CA LYS A 525 -7.76 0.16 15.75
C LYS A 525 -7.46 0.91 14.45
N VAL A 526 -6.54 1.86 14.52
CA VAL A 526 -6.08 2.63 13.35
C VAL A 526 -5.39 1.71 12.35
N CYS A 527 -6.16 1.23 11.37
CA CYS A 527 -5.62 0.74 10.11
C CYS A 527 -5.24 1.95 9.26
N GLY A 528 -4.00 1.97 8.74
CA GLY A 528 -3.53 3.06 7.88
C GLY A 528 -4.39 3.24 6.62
N SER A 529 -4.25 4.42 6.01
CA SER A 529 -4.91 4.76 4.74
C SER A 529 -4.50 3.78 3.61
N PRO A 530 -5.29 3.62 2.51
CA PRO A 530 -5.02 2.60 1.50
C PRO A 530 -3.67 2.70 0.76
N ASN A 531 -3.03 3.87 0.80
CA ASN A 531 -1.72 4.12 0.20
C ASN A 531 -0.65 3.44 1.06
N GLY A 532 -0.28 2.21 0.69
CA GLY A 532 0.69 1.39 1.40
C GLY A 532 2.14 1.91 1.31
N CYS A 533 3.06 1.16 1.92
CA CYS A 533 4.50 1.40 1.81
C CYS A 533 4.92 1.55 0.33
N PRO A 534 5.96 2.36 0.01
CA PRO A 534 6.46 2.52 -1.35
C PRO A 534 6.69 1.15 -2.01
N ARG A 535 5.84 0.82 -3.00
CA ARG A 535 6.08 -0.33 -3.87
C ARG A 535 7.30 0.04 -4.70
N LYS A 536 8.30 -0.84 -4.74
CA LYS A 536 9.43 -0.67 -5.66
C LYS A 536 8.84 -0.60 -7.08
N ARG A 537 9.05 0.51 -7.78
CA ARG A 537 8.57 0.70 -9.15
C ARG A 537 9.12 -0.42 -10.03
N VAL A 538 8.25 -1.10 -10.77
CA VAL A 538 8.56 -2.30 -11.58
C VAL A 538 7.95 -2.18 -12.97
N GLY A 539 8.65 -2.73 -13.96
CA GLY A 539 8.21 -2.65 -15.36
C GLY A 539 8.17 -1.23 -15.92
N SER A 540 7.72 -1.17 -17.17
CA SER A 540 7.36 0.03 -17.91
C SER A 540 5.83 0.14 -18.03
N LEU A 541 5.29 1.35 -18.14
CA LEU A 541 3.91 1.58 -18.59
C LEU A 541 3.94 2.05 -20.05
N GLY A 542 3.37 1.27 -20.95
CA GLY A 542 3.44 1.55 -22.37
C GLY A 542 2.11 1.83 -23.06
N PHE A 543 2.17 2.69 -24.08
CA PHE A 543 1.06 3.11 -24.93
C PHE A 543 1.48 2.87 -26.39
N ILE A 544 0.78 1.97 -27.07
CA ILE A 544 0.96 1.67 -28.48
C ILE A 544 -0.25 2.29 -29.20
N ILE A 545 0.00 3.26 -30.07
CA ILE A 545 -1.03 4.17 -30.57
C ILE A 545 -1.06 4.05 -32.10
N ASP A 546 -2.14 3.46 -32.59
CA ASP A 546 -2.59 3.60 -33.98
C ASP A 546 -2.73 5.10 -34.30
N ASP A 547 -1.98 5.56 -35.29
CA ASP A 547 -1.83 6.97 -35.65
C ASP A 547 -2.56 7.37 -36.94
N THR A 548 -3.42 6.49 -37.47
CA THR A 548 -4.13 6.72 -38.72
C THR A 548 -5.24 7.77 -38.63
N GLY A 549 -5.78 8.18 -39.79
CA GLY A 549 -6.80 9.22 -39.88
C GLY A 549 -8.10 8.95 -39.11
N SER A 550 -8.45 7.69 -38.82
CA SER A 550 -9.64 7.31 -38.03
C SER A 550 -9.46 7.56 -36.53
N MET A 551 -8.23 7.49 -36.01
CA MET A 551 -7.90 7.48 -34.59
C MET A 551 -7.77 8.87 -33.93
N GLY A 552 -8.18 9.93 -34.63
CA GLY A 552 -8.02 11.32 -34.17
C GLY A 552 -8.65 11.64 -32.81
N ALA A 553 -9.76 10.99 -32.44
CA ALA A 553 -10.42 11.19 -31.14
C ALA A 553 -9.66 10.51 -29.98
N GLU A 554 -9.09 9.34 -30.26
CA GLU A 554 -8.30 8.53 -29.34
C GLU A 554 -6.93 9.15 -29.10
N ILE A 555 -6.26 9.58 -30.17
CA ILE A 555 -5.01 10.34 -30.12
C ILE A 555 -5.19 11.62 -29.29
N PHE A 556 -6.30 12.36 -29.51
CA PHE A 556 -6.64 13.51 -28.69
C PHE A 556 -6.85 13.13 -27.22
N ALA A 557 -7.65 12.10 -26.93
CA ALA A 557 -7.88 11.64 -25.57
C ALA A 557 -6.58 11.23 -24.85
N VAL A 558 -5.67 10.51 -25.51
CA VAL A 558 -4.36 10.13 -24.97
C VAL A 558 -3.52 11.38 -24.68
N ARG A 559 -3.39 12.32 -25.64
CA ARG A 559 -2.70 13.61 -25.45
C ARG A 559 -3.22 14.38 -24.24
N THR A 560 -4.54 14.41 -24.02
CA THR A 560 -5.17 15.11 -22.88
C THR A 560 -4.88 14.46 -21.53
N HIS A 561 -4.84 13.12 -21.45
CA HIS A 561 -4.73 12.42 -20.16
C HIS A 561 -3.30 11.98 -19.78
N ILE A 562 -2.37 11.86 -20.74
CA ILE A 562 -1.05 11.28 -20.50
C ILE A 562 -0.26 12.04 -19.41
N SER A 563 -0.35 13.38 -19.37
CA SER A 563 0.32 14.20 -18.34
C SER A 563 -0.16 13.85 -16.92
N ALA A 564 -1.47 13.65 -16.76
CA ALA A 564 -2.07 13.26 -15.48
C ALA A 564 -1.74 11.81 -15.10
N ILE A 565 -1.65 10.90 -16.07
CA ILE A 565 -1.20 9.51 -15.83
C ILE A 565 0.27 9.51 -15.38
N MET A 566 1.14 10.27 -16.05
CA MET A 566 2.57 10.34 -15.73
C MET A 566 2.82 10.98 -14.35
N ALA A 567 2.13 12.08 -14.03
CA ALA A 567 2.26 12.76 -12.74
C ALA A 567 1.77 11.90 -11.55
N ASN A 568 0.77 11.04 -11.76
CA ASN A 568 0.23 10.17 -10.71
C ASN A 568 0.85 8.76 -10.68
N ASN A 569 1.71 8.39 -11.62
CA ASN A 569 2.31 7.06 -11.67
C ASN A 569 3.21 6.81 -10.44
N THR A 570 2.89 5.78 -9.66
CA THR A 570 3.70 5.24 -8.56
C THR A 570 4.11 3.78 -8.74
N VAL A 571 3.61 3.10 -9.79
CA VAL A 571 3.79 1.65 -9.99
C VAL A 571 4.94 1.32 -10.95
N PHE A 572 5.12 2.10 -12.01
CA PHE A 572 6.09 1.80 -13.08
C PHE A 572 7.33 2.67 -13.00
N LYS A 573 8.45 2.17 -13.54
CA LYS A 573 9.77 2.82 -13.51
C LYS A 573 9.96 3.82 -14.64
N ASP A 574 9.56 3.45 -15.85
CA ASP A 574 9.69 4.23 -17.07
C ASP A 574 8.46 4.01 -17.99
N TYR A 575 8.39 4.73 -19.10
CA TYR A 575 7.32 4.63 -20.08
C TYR A 575 7.83 4.16 -21.44
N VAL A 576 6.98 3.48 -22.21
CA VAL A 576 7.25 3.10 -23.60
C VAL A 576 6.11 3.60 -24.48
N VAL A 577 6.36 4.56 -25.37
CA VAL A 577 5.32 5.02 -26.31
C VAL A 577 5.73 4.64 -27.72
N SER A 578 4.82 4.02 -28.46
CA SER A 578 4.99 3.71 -29.88
C SER A 578 3.82 4.27 -30.68
N ARG A 579 4.10 4.73 -31.90
CA ARG A 579 3.08 5.08 -32.91
C ARG A 579 3.24 4.20 -34.14
N TYR A 580 2.14 3.84 -34.80
CA TYR A 580 2.16 3.08 -36.05
C TYR A 580 0.98 3.43 -36.97
N GLY A 581 1.14 3.09 -38.24
CA GLY A 581 0.13 3.18 -39.29
C GLY A 581 0.59 2.44 -40.55
N ASP A 582 0.05 2.79 -41.71
CA ASP A 582 0.45 2.22 -43.01
C ASP A 582 1.13 3.28 -43.91
N PRO A 583 2.34 3.03 -44.45
CA PRO A 583 3.17 1.83 -44.26
C PRO A 583 3.88 1.82 -42.90
N TYR A 584 4.18 0.63 -42.38
CA TYR A 584 4.85 0.49 -41.09
C TYR A 584 6.25 1.10 -41.07
N VAL A 585 6.52 1.93 -40.06
CA VAL A 585 7.84 2.46 -39.74
C VAL A 585 8.05 2.31 -38.23
N LYS A 586 9.13 1.65 -37.79
CA LYS A 586 9.47 1.53 -36.36
C LYS A 586 9.56 2.91 -35.73
N ASN A 587 8.63 3.22 -34.85
CA ASN A 587 8.58 4.51 -34.15
C ASN A 587 8.18 4.29 -32.69
N VAL A 588 9.20 4.14 -31.84
CA VAL A 588 9.06 3.85 -30.40
C VAL A 588 10.09 4.62 -29.59
N ILE A 589 9.66 5.17 -28.46
CA ILE A 589 10.51 5.79 -27.44
C ILE A 589 10.34 5.04 -26.12
N ARG A 590 11.44 4.86 -25.39
CA ARG A 590 11.41 4.50 -23.97
C ARG A 590 12.16 5.53 -23.15
N SER A 591 11.53 6.07 -22.11
CA SER A 591 12.14 7.06 -21.23
C SER A 591 11.47 7.11 -19.84
N SER A 592 12.24 7.47 -18.82
CA SER A 592 11.72 7.87 -17.51
C SER A 592 11.45 9.37 -17.40
N ASP A 593 11.94 10.19 -18.34
CA ASP A 593 11.60 11.60 -18.42
C ASP A 593 10.21 11.80 -19.03
N ALA A 594 9.29 12.34 -18.24
CA ALA A 594 7.94 12.67 -18.67
C ALA A 594 7.91 13.75 -19.77
N SER A 595 8.93 14.60 -19.86
CA SER A 595 9.01 15.69 -20.85
C SER A 595 9.24 15.15 -22.26
N ALA A 596 10.19 14.23 -22.43
CA ALA A 596 10.42 13.50 -23.67
C ALA A 596 9.21 12.67 -24.10
N ILE A 597 8.55 11.99 -23.16
CA ILE A 597 7.34 11.19 -23.43
C ILE A 597 6.16 12.09 -23.83
N GLN A 598 5.94 13.20 -23.12
CA GLN A 598 4.92 14.20 -23.48
C GLN A 598 5.18 14.79 -24.87
N SER A 599 6.44 15.10 -25.20
CA SER A 599 6.83 15.65 -26.49
C SER A 599 6.58 14.66 -27.62
N PHE A 600 6.90 13.38 -27.42
CA PHE A 600 6.59 12.31 -28.37
C PHE A 600 5.08 12.18 -28.60
N VAL A 601 4.27 12.07 -27.54
CA VAL A 601 2.80 11.98 -27.65
C VAL A 601 2.19 13.22 -28.31
N ASN A 602 2.72 14.41 -28.01
CA ASN A 602 2.29 15.66 -28.65
C ASN A 602 2.68 15.75 -30.14
N ALA A 603 3.58 14.89 -30.64
CA ALA A 603 3.93 14.75 -32.05
C ALA A 603 3.14 13.65 -32.79
N ILE A 604 2.40 12.77 -32.10
CA ILE A 604 1.49 11.78 -32.72
C ILE A 604 0.23 12.51 -33.18
N GLY A 605 0.16 12.91 -34.44
CA GLY A 605 -1.07 13.43 -35.07
C GLY A 605 -1.72 12.36 -35.95
N PRO A 606 -3.05 12.35 -36.11
CA PRO A 606 -3.73 11.46 -37.05
C PRO A 606 -3.23 11.72 -38.47
N SER A 607 -2.64 10.72 -39.11
CA SER A 607 -1.93 10.85 -40.38
C SER A 607 -1.95 9.55 -41.19
N GLY A 608 -2.11 9.65 -42.51
CA GLY A 608 -2.13 8.47 -43.38
C GLY A 608 -3.37 7.59 -43.19
N GLY A 609 -3.21 6.32 -43.55
CA GLY A 609 -4.29 5.35 -43.75
C GLY A 609 -4.31 4.87 -45.20
N GLY A 610 -3.86 3.63 -45.41
CA GLY A 610 -3.88 2.95 -46.72
C GLY A 610 -5.12 2.08 -46.87
N ASP A 611 -4.96 0.78 -46.63
CA ASP A 611 -6.05 -0.19 -46.49
C ASP A 611 -6.08 -0.80 -45.08
N CYS A 612 -7.27 -1.09 -44.56
CA CYS A 612 -7.41 -1.95 -43.37
C CYS A 612 -7.29 -3.43 -43.77
N PRO A 613 -6.55 -4.27 -43.00
CA PRO A 613 -6.14 -4.07 -41.61
C PRO A 613 -4.74 -3.41 -41.46
N GLU A 614 -4.17 -3.34 -40.25
CA GLU A 614 -2.95 -2.55 -39.95
C GLU A 614 -1.81 -3.29 -39.22
N TYR A 615 -0.61 -2.71 -39.19
CA TYR A 615 0.62 -3.32 -38.66
C TYR A 615 0.76 -3.30 -37.13
N ALA A 616 -0.29 -3.71 -36.43
CA ALA A 616 -0.35 -3.68 -34.97
C ALA A 616 0.63 -4.68 -34.30
N MET A 617 0.91 -5.84 -34.89
CA MET A 617 1.80 -6.84 -34.26
C MET A 617 3.24 -6.34 -34.23
N SER A 618 3.71 -5.72 -35.31
CA SER A 618 5.03 -5.09 -35.40
C SER A 618 5.20 -4.00 -34.34
N ALA A 619 4.17 -3.17 -34.15
CA ALA A 619 4.15 -2.12 -33.12
C ALA A 619 4.17 -2.67 -31.68
N ILE A 620 3.43 -3.75 -31.41
CA ILE A 620 3.48 -4.46 -30.11
C ILE A 620 4.85 -5.09 -29.91
N GLU A 621 5.43 -5.72 -30.93
CA GLU A 621 6.73 -6.40 -30.82
C GLU A 621 7.85 -5.41 -30.47
N ASP A 622 7.93 -4.26 -31.15
CA ASP A 622 8.95 -3.25 -30.85
C ASP A 622 8.73 -2.57 -29.49
N ALA A 623 7.49 -2.27 -29.10
CA ALA A 623 7.20 -1.81 -27.74
C ALA A 623 7.58 -2.85 -26.68
N ALA A 624 7.33 -4.14 -26.93
CA ALA A 624 7.70 -5.24 -26.05
C ALA A 624 9.21 -5.51 -26.03
N LYS A 625 9.96 -5.24 -27.11
CA LYS A 625 11.43 -5.26 -27.14
C LYS A 625 12.02 -4.19 -26.22
N GLU A 626 11.56 -2.94 -26.34
CA GLU A 626 12.10 -1.82 -25.53
C GLU A 626 11.71 -1.91 -24.04
N ALA A 627 10.49 -2.38 -23.72
CA ALA A 627 9.95 -2.42 -22.36
C ALA A 627 10.75 -3.29 -21.38
N LEU A 628 10.62 -3.01 -20.08
CA LEU A 628 11.21 -3.84 -19.01
C LEU A 628 10.45 -5.17 -18.80
N GLU A 629 11.01 -6.07 -17.99
CA GLU A 629 10.23 -7.20 -17.47
C GLU A 629 9.11 -6.73 -16.53
N ASN A 630 7.97 -7.44 -16.53
CA ASN A 630 6.78 -7.16 -15.71
C ASN A 630 6.10 -5.82 -16.08
N SER A 631 6.21 -5.41 -17.35
CA SER A 631 5.57 -4.20 -17.88
C SER A 631 4.08 -4.38 -18.16
N VAL A 632 3.38 -3.26 -18.34
CA VAL A 632 2.03 -3.24 -18.91
C VAL A 632 2.07 -2.43 -20.21
N LEU A 633 1.63 -3.02 -21.32
CA LEU A 633 1.46 -2.35 -22.61
C LEU A 633 -0.03 -2.21 -22.92
N ILE A 634 -0.40 -1.09 -23.51
CA ILE A 634 -1.79 -0.74 -23.83
C ILE A 634 -1.86 -0.31 -25.29
N LEU A 635 -2.48 -1.14 -26.14
CA LEU A 635 -2.76 -0.83 -27.53
C LEU A 635 -4.07 -0.04 -27.67
N PHE A 636 -4.09 0.98 -28.51
CA PHE A 636 -5.28 1.69 -28.98
C PHE A 636 -5.35 1.56 -30.50
N THR A 637 -6.47 1.09 -31.05
CA THR A 637 -6.68 0.90 -32.51
C THR A 637 -8.16 0.80 -32.87
N ASP A 638 -8.52 1.11 -34.12
CA ASP A 638 -9.80 0.70 -34.74
C ASP A 638 -9.67 -0.22 -35.96
N ALA A 639 -8.52 -0.88 -36.09
CA ALA A 639 -8.22 -1.89 -37.11
C ALA A 639 -7.87 -3.28 -36.52
N ALA A 640 -8.08 -4.33 -37.33
CA ALA A 640 -7.50 -5.65 -37.09
C ALA A 640 -6.02 -5.70 -37.55
N ALA A 641 -5.31 -6.80 -37.29
CA ALA A 641 -3.88 -6.85 -37.62
C ALA A 641 -3.60 -7.45 -39.03
N LYS A 642 -2.94 -6.67 -39.89
CA LYS A 642 -2.43 -7.05 -41.22
C LYS A 642 -1.28 -8.04 -41.11
N ASP A 643 -0.48 -7.89 -40.05
CA ASP A 643 0.64 -8.74 -39.65
C ASP A 643 0.26 -9.78 -38.58
N ALA A 644 -1.02 -10.19 -38.50
CA ALA A 644 -1.53 -11.19 -37.57
C ALA A 644 -0.79 -12.56 -37.61
N ASN A 645 -0.02 -12.86 -38.66
CA ASN A 645 0.85 -14.03 -38.71
C ASN A 645 1.98 -14.00 -37.65
N MET A 646 2.40 -12.82 -37.18
CA MET A 646 3.41 -12.65 -36.12
C MET A 646 2.88 -12.96 -34.71
N SER A 647 1.57 -13.20 -34.54
CA SER A 647 0.92 -13.29 -33.22
C SER A 647 1.57 -14.27 -32.25
N ALA A 648 2.10 -15.40 -32.75
CA ALA A 648 2.75 -16.42 -31.92
C ALA A 648 4.08 -15.94 -31.31
N ASP A 649 4.92 -15.30 -32.13
CA ASP A 649 6.23 -14.80 -31.69
C ASP A 649 6.08 -13.59 -30.76
N VAL A 650 5.12 -12.70 -31.05
CA VAL A 650 4.78 -11.57 -30.17
C VAL A 650 4.22 -12.07 -28.83
N ALA A 651 3.36 -13.10 -28.83
CA ALA A 651 2.88 -13.71 -27.60
C ALA A 651 4.02 -14.35 -26.78
N ALA A 652 4.97 -15.03 -27.42
CA ALA A 652 6.15 -15.60 -26.76
C ALA A 652 7.07 -14.51 -26.14
N LEU A 653 7.24 -13.38 -26.84
CA LEU A 653 7.98 -12.21 -26.34
C LEU A 653 7.29 -11.59 -25.11
N LEU A 654 5.98 -11.39 -25.16
CA LEU A 654 5.19 -10.86 -24.04
C LEU A 654 5.28 -11.79 -22.82
N VAL A 655 5.09 -13.10 -23.01
CA VAL A 655 5.16 -14.11 -21.93
C VAL A 655 6.55 -14.18 -21.32
N SER A 656 7.62 -14.25 -22.13
CA SER A 656 8.99 -14.37 -21.62
C SER A 656 9.41 -13.17 -20.76
N LYS A 657 8.98 -11.96 -21.14
CA LYS A 657 9.21 -10.71 -20.38
C LYS A 657 8.13 -10.42 -19.33
N LYS A 658 7.14 -11.31 -19.14
CA LYS A 658 6.00 -11.15 -18.21
C LYS A 658 5.21 -9.85 -18.43
N ILE A 659 5.16 -9.38 -19.67
CA ILE A 659 4.48 -8.15 -20.06
C ILE A 659 3.00 -8.47 -20.27
N LYS A 660 2.11 -7.70 -19.63
CA LYS A 660 0.66 -7.80 -19.87
C LYS A 660 0.25 -6.86 -21.01
N LEU A 661 -0.45 -7.38 -22.02
CA LEU A 661 -1.02 -6.56 -23.09
C LEU A 661 -2.52 -6.34 -22.85
N TYR A 662 -2.92 -5.08 -22.79
CA TYR A 662 -4.33 -4.67 -22.86
C TYR A 662 -4.60 -4.03 -24.22
N VAL A 663 -5.76 -4.27 -24.80
CA VAL A 663 -6.13 -3.72 -26.11
C VAL A 663 -7.45 -2.97 -26.00
N ILE A 664 -7.41 -1.68 -26.28
CA ILE A 664 -8.55 -0.76 -26.29
C ILE A 664 -8.97 -0.56 -27.74
N GLY A 665 -9.82 -1.45 -28.23
CA GLY A 665 -10.40 -1.34 -29.57
C GLY A 665 -11.57 -0.36 -29.56
N THR A 666 -11.67 0.53 -30.53
CA THR A 666 -12.85 1.41 -30.70
C THR A 666 -13.63 1.06 -31.97
N GLY A 667 -14.94 1.33 -31.97
CA GLY A 667 -15.81 1.06 -33.12
C GLY A 667 -15.94 -0.42 -33.47
N GLN A 668 -15.93 -0.72 -34.77
CA GLN A 668 -15.77 -2.07 -35.31
C GLN A 668 -14.45 -2.13 -36.07
N PHE A 669 -13.61 -3.12 -35.76
CA PHE A 669 -12.33 -3.30 -36.45
C PHE A 669 -12.51 -3.43 -37.96
N CYS A 670 -11.83 -2.58 -38.74
CA CYS A 670 -11.94 -2.60 -40.19
C CYS A 670 -11.08 -3.69 -40.85
N GLY A 671 -11.57 -4.25 -41.97
CA GLY A 671 -10.86 -5.22 -42.82
C GLY A 671 -11.74 -6.37 -43.35
N PRO A 672 -11.37 -7.02 -44.47
CA PRO A 672 -12.12 -8.15 -45.02
C PRO A 672 -11.95 -9.42 -44.16
N ARG A 673 -13.07 -10.01 -43.71
CA ARG A 673 -13.13 -11.00 -42.60
C ARG A 673 -12.73 -10.44 -41.22
N VAL A 674 -12.69 -9.12 -41.11
CA VAL A 674 -12.93 -8.26 -39.92
C VAL A 674 -11.98 -8.42 -38.74
N TYR A 675 -11.91 -9.58 -38.10
CA TYR A 675 -11.12 -9.84 -36.89
C TYR A 675 -11.14 -11.35 -36.58
N LYS A 676 -9.99 -11.96 -36.25
CA LYS A 676 -9.86 -13.41 -36.04
C LYS A 676 -9.61 -13.81 -34.58
N GLY A 677 -9.58 -12.86 -33.66
CA GLY A 677 -9.22 -13.11 -32.26
C GLY A 677 -7.72 -12.96 -31.98
N GLU A 678 -6.96 -12.33 -32.88
CA GLU A 678 -5.51 -12.17 -32.75
C GLU A 678 -5.14 -11.35 -31.49
N TYR A 679 -5.82 -10.24 -31.22
CA TYR A 679 -5.62 -9.48 -29.98
C TYR A 679 -6.10 -10.24 -28.73
N ASP A 680 -7.16 -11.05 -28.84
CA ASP A 680 -7.63 -11.90 -27.74
C ASP A 680 -6.60 -12.98 -27.39
N TYR A 681 -5.93 -13.56 -28.41
CA TYR A 681 -4.84 -14.51 -28.22
C TYR A 681 -3.63 -13.88 -27.52
N LEU A 682 -3.15 -12.70 -27.95
CA LEU A 682 -2.06 -12.00 -27.25
C LEU A 682 -2.46 -11.59 -25.83
N ALA A 683 -3.69 -11.08 -25.63
CA ALA A 683 -4.19 -10.69 -24.31
C ALA A 683 -4.30 -11.90 -23.37
N ALA A 684 -4.84 -13.02 -23.83
CA ALA A 684 -4.96 -14.25 -23.05
C ALA A 684 -3.59 -14.86 -22.71
N ALA A 685 -2.65 -14.91 -23.66
CA ALA A 685 -1.30 -15.41 -23.42
C ALA A 685 -0.51 -14.54 -22.44
N SER A 686 -0.65 -13.21 -22.55
CA SER A 686 0.03 -12.24 -21.69
C SER A 686 -0.64 -12.03 -20.31
N GLY A 687 -1.86 -12.51 -20.11
CA GLY A 687 -2.64 -12.28 -18.89
C GLY A 687 -3.16 -10.84 -18.75
N GLY A 688 -3.47 -10.19 -19.87
CA GLY A 688 -4.22 -8.92 -19.95
C GLY A 688 -5.64 -9.13 -20.49
N SER A 689 -6.22 -8.12 -21.15
CA SER A 689 -7.58 -8.20 -21.71
C SER A 689 -7.83 -7.27 -22.90
N VAL A 690 -8.70 -7.68 -23.81
CA VAL A 690 -9.28 -6.82 -24.85
C VAL A 690 -10.55 -6.16 -24.31
N MET A 691 -10.68 -4.85 -24.52
CA MET A 691 -11.89 -4.06 -24.29
C MET A 691 -12.33 -3.44 -25.62
N LYS A 692 -13.58 -3.63 -26.00
CA LYS A 692 -14.17 -2.99 -27.20
C LYS A 692 -15.13 -1.87 -26.78
N LEU A 693 -14.88 -0.66 -27.28
CA LEU A 693 -15.62 0.57 -27.00
C LEU A 693 -16.53 0.95 -28.17
N THR A 694 -17.83 0.98 -27.92
CA THR A 694 -18.85 1.32 -28.92
C THR A 694 -18.89 2.81 -29.29
N ALA A 695 -18.13 3.66 -28.60
CA ALA A 695 -18.01 5.10 -28.88
C ALA A 695 -16.58 5.58 -28.59
N LYS A 696 -15.96 6.30 -29.52
CA LYS A 696 -14.58 6.81 -29.41
C LYS A 696 -14.40 7.75 -28.19
N THR A 697 -15.45 8.47 -27.80
CA THR A 697 -15.50 9.34 -26.62
C THR A 697 -15.27 8.63 -25.28
N SER A 698 -15.51 7.30 -25.19
CA SER A 698 -15.30 6.53 -23.97
C SER A 698 -13.83 6.33 -23.57
N VAL A 699 -12.87 6.56 -24.48
CA VAL A 699 -11.43 6.35 -24.24
C VAL A 699 -10.90 7.22 -23.09
N GLY A 700 -11.45 8.42 -22.88
CA GLY A 700 -11.07 9.28 -21.75
C GLY A 700 -11.27 8.63 -20.38
N GLU A 701 -12.37 7.88 -20.16
CA GLU A 701 -12.57 7.20 -18.86
C GLU A 701 -11.68 5.98 -18.69
N VAL A 702 -11.33 5.30 -19.77
CA VAL A 702 -10.33 4.21 -19.75
C VAL A 702 -8.96 4.77 -19.36
N LEU A 703 -8.57 5.92 -19.90
CA LEU A 703 -7.34 6.63 -19.52
C LEU A 703 -7.35 7.11 -18.06
N ASN A 704 -8.50 7.54 -17.54
CA ASN A 704 -8.64 7.84 -16.11
C ASN A 704 -8.50 6.58 -15.24
N PHE A 705 -9.03 5.43 -15.65
CA PHE A 705 -8.78 4.15 -14.96
C PHE A 705 -7.29 3.75 -15.01
N ILE A 706 -6.63 3.92 -16.16
CA ILE A 706 -5.19 3.68 -16.32
C ILE A 706 -4.38 4.58 -15.37
N GLY A 707 -4.78 5.84 -15.16
CA GLY A 707 -4.19 6.72 -14.15
C GLY A 707 -4.36 6.23 -12.71
N LEU A 708 -5.54 5.70 -12.35
CA LEU A 708 -5.78 5.08 -11.04
C LEU A 708 -5.02 3.76 -10.84
N ALA A 709 -4.75 3.02 -11.92
CA ALA A 709 -3.98 1.79 -11.90
C ALA A 709 -2.46 2.08 -11.82
N ALA A 710 -1.99 3.09 -12.55
CA ALA A 710 -0.61 3.58 -12.49
C ALA A 710 -0.26 4.21 -11.13
N SER A 711 -1.22 4.83 -10.44
CA SER A 711 -1.07 5.31 -9.04
C SER A 711 -1.27 4.21 -7.99
N GLY A 712 -1.51 2.96 -8.41
CA GLY A 712 -1.62 1.80 -7.54
C GLY A 712 -2.87 1.75 -6.66
N MET A 713 -3.87 2.60 -6.93
CA MET A 713 -5.17 2.62 -6.24
C MET A 713 -6.10 1.49 -6.71
N THR A 714 -5.91 1.00 -7.94
CA THR A 714 -6.54 -0.21 -8.49
C THR A 714 -5.49 -1.10 -9.20
N SER A 715 -5.88 -2.29 -9.67
CA SER A 715 -5.02 -3.12 -10.55
C SER A 715 -5.48 -3.00 -12.00
N PHE A 716 -4.54 -3.18 -12.94
CA PHE A 716 -4.85 -3.42 -14.36
C PHE A 716 -5.66 -4.72 -14.55
N ASP A 717 -5.50 -5.70 -13.65
CA ASP A 717 -6.33 -6.92 -13.61
C ASP A 717 -7.81 -6.64 -13.29
N SER A 718 -8.14 -5.42 -12.89
CA SER A 718 -9.50 -4.94 -12.65
C SER A 718 -10.04 -4.08 -13.80
N LEU A 719 -9.31 -3.96 -14.91
CA LEU A 719 -9.81 -3.37 -16.15
C LEU A 719 -10.83 -4.35 -16.78
N PRO A 720 -12.11 -3.97 -16.91
CA PRO A 720 -13.13 -4.89 -17.41
C PRO A 720 -13.10 -4.99 -18.94
N SER A 721 -13.57 -6.12 -19.48
CA SER A 721 -13.66 -6.35 -20.93
C SER A 721 -14.75 -5.52 -21.65
N THR A 722 -15.65 -4.85 -20.90
CA THR A 722 -16.76 -4.08 -21.50
C THR A 722 -17.04 -2.76 -20.78
N TRP A 723 -17.49 -1.77 -21.54
CA TRP A 723 -17.82 -0.43 -21.05
C TRP A 723 -18.86 -0.40 -19.92
N ARG A 724 -19.93 -1.21 -20.02
CA ARG A 724 -21.00 -1.26 -19.00
C ARG A 724 -20.48 -1.70 -17.62
N ALA A 725 -19.40 -2.47 -17.58
CA ALA A 725 -18.74 -2.84 -16.33
C ALA A 725 -17.81 -1.73 -15.78
N CYS A 726 -17.21 -0.88 -16.63
CA CYS A 726 -16.46 0.31 -16.18
C CYS A 726 -17.34 1.24 -15.34
N THR A 727 -18.55 1.58 -15.80
CA THR A 727 -19.45 2.50 -15.09
C THR A 727 -19.85 1.96 -13.71
N ALA A 728 -20.12 0.65 -13.62
CA ALA A 728 -20.42 -0.02 -12.34
C ALA A 728 -19.20 -0.07 -11.39
N CYS A 729 -17.99 -0.17 -11.93
CA CYS A 729 -16.75 -0.13 -11.16
C CYS A 729 -16.46 1.30 -10.63
N ARG A 730 -16.63 2.32 -11.48
CA ARG A 730 -16.47 3.75 -11.15
C ARG A 730 -17.34 4.15 -9.96
N ILE A 731 -18.63 3.75 -9.95
CA ILE A 731 -19.54 4.01 -8.82
C ILE A 731 -19.03 3.35 -7.53
N ARG A 732 -18.54 2.12 -7.57
CA ARG A 732 -18.03 1.40 -6.38
C ARG A 732 -16.73 1.97 -5.83
N ILE A 733 -15.84 2.47 -6.70
CA ILE A 733 -14.58 3.12 -6.32
C ILE A 733 -14.87 4.47 -5.63
N ILE A 734 -15.75 5.29 -6.22
CA ILE A 734 -16.14 6.59 -5.65
C ILE A 734 -16.89 6.41 -4.31
N ALA A 735 -17.75 5.38 -4.20
CA ALA A 735 -18.52 5.10 -2.98
C ALA A 735 -17.73 4.44 -1.83
N GLY A 736 -16.40 4.32 -1.92
CA GLY A 736 -15.54 3.91 -0.80
C GLY A 736 -15.76 2.49 -0.25
N LEU A 737 -16.44 1.61 -1.00
CA LEU A 737 -16.90 0.29 -0.53
C LEU A 737 -15.75 -0.71 -0.36
N LYS A 738 -15.09 -0.68 0.80
CA LYS A 738 -14.05 -1.64 1.21
C LYS A 738 -14.58 -3.07 1.36
N ARG A 739 -14.59 -3.83 0.26
CA ARG A 739 -14.55 -5.31 0.26
C ARG A 739 -13.37 -5.79 -0.58
N SER A 740 -12.58 -6.72 -0.03
CA SER A 740 -11.66 -7.54 -0.83
C SER A 740 -12.45 -8.37 -1.85
N PRO A 741 -11.90 -8.67 -3.04
CA PRO A 741 -12.69 -9.13 -4.18
C PRO A 741 -13.21 -10.57 -4.02
N PRO A 742 -14.53 -10.81 -4.11
CA PRO A 742 -15.08 -12.12 -4.42
C PRO A 742 -15.28 -12.25 -5.95
N ALA A 743 -14.74 -13.32 -6.52
CA ALA A 743 -15.04 -13.91 -7.84
C ALA A 743 -15.86 -13.06 -8.84
N CYS A 744 -15.17 -12.21 -9.63
CA CYS A 744 -15.77 -11.57 -10.81
C CYS A 744 -15.72 -12.47 -12.08
N ALA A 745 -15.77 -13.79 -11.88
CA ALA A 745 -15.48 -14.80 -12.92
C ALA A 745 -16.40 -16.04 -12.87
N THR A 746 -17.51 -16.02 -12.10
CA THR A 746 -18.34 -17.22 -11.87
C THR A 746 -19.84 -16.93 -11.71
N ALA A 747 -20.31 -15.75 -12.12
CA ALA A 747 -21.69 -15.30 -11.87
C ALA A 747 -22.50 -14.96 -13.15
N MET A 748 -21.97 -15.25 -14.34
CA MET A 748 -22.58 -14.90 -15.64
C MET A 748 -22.66 -16.06 -16.63
N ILE A 749 -22.80 -17.30 -16.13
CA ILE A 749 -23.18 -18.49 -16.94
C ILE A 749 -24.56 -19.02 -16.50
N ALA A 750 -25.05 -18.65 -15.32
CA ALA A 750 -26.29 -19.17 -14.72
C ALA A 750 -27.50 -18.23 -14.88
N ARG A 751 -27.52 -17.33 -15.88
CA ARG A 751 -28.63 -16.37 -16.06
C ARG A 751 -28.97 -15.99 -17.51
N GLU A 752 -28.85 -16.95 -18.41
CA GLU A 752 -29.23 -16.82 -19.82
C GLU A 752 -30.12 -17.98 -20.31
N GLN A 753 -30.89 -18.57 -19.38
CA GLN A 753 -31.93 -19.58 -19.66
C GLN A 753 -33.22 -19.34 -18.85
N GLN A 754 -33.78 -18.13 -18.90
CA GLN A 754 -35.21 -17.87 -18.61
C GLN A 754 -35.59 -16.40 -18.88
N THR A 755 -36.03 -16.08 -20.10
CA THR A 755 -37.14 -15.15 -20.42
C THR A 755 -37.44 -15.10 -21.94
N ASP A 756 -37.60 -16.25 -22.60
CA ASP A 756 -38.38 -16.31 -23.85
C ASP A 756 -39.86 -16.54 -23.47
N LYS A 757 -40.59 -15.44 -23.18
CA LYS A 757 -42.06 -15.39 -23.12
C LYS A 757 -42.59 -13.97 -22.80
N LEU A 758 -42.65 -13.12 -23.83
CA LEU A 758 -43.81 -12.29 -24.25
C LEU A 758 -43.38 -11.29 -25.33
#